data_AF-A0A091DGK9-F1
#
_entry.id   AF-A0A091DGK9-F1
#
_cell.length_a   1.000
_cell.length_b   1.000
_cell.length_c   1.000
_cell.angle_alpha   90.00
_cell.angle_beta   90.00
_cell.angle_gamma   90.00
#
_symmetry.space_group_name_H-M   'P 1'
#
loop_
_entity.id
_entity.type
_entity.pdbx_description
1 polymer ?
#
loop_
_entity_poly.entity_id
_entity_poly.type
_entity_poly.pdbx_seq_one_letter_code
_entity_poly.pdbx_strand_id
1 'polypeptide(L)'
;MREQRGMELPEKDTKGKDRRDTLEHPTVKDFLNRQLSEDGISVEAVQNFLYKGPRENQADDLTDFDWRDVFNITDRSLRLADRYLECLVLDKFESCDDEIQLTQRALSVLEDNRFWAGVVFPDMYPWTSSLPPHVKYKIQMDIDVVEKTNKIKDRYWDSGPRADPVEDLQYIWGGFAYLQNMVEQGITRSQVQMAAPIGVYLQQMPYPCFVDDSFMIILNRCFPIFMVLAWTYSVSMTVKGIGIVLEKELRLKETLKNQGVSNAIIWCTWFLDSFSIMSVSIFLLTVFIMSLLSPVAFGFGTEYLVRFEEQGLGLQWSNIGNSPMEGDEFSFLLAMHMMLLDAGLYGLLAWYLDQVFPAVDCLNITFYENQITACLGHNGAGKTTTLSILTGLLPPTSGTVLIGGKDIETSLDAIRQSLGMCPQHNILFHQEQPQTTAGFQVPLMLPALAFLFLISAPVTWVRFVPLGGMQRKLSVTIAFVGDAKVVVLDEPTSGVDPYSRRAIWDLLLKYRAGRTIIMSTHHMDEADLLGDRIAILSQGRLYCSGTPLFLKNCFGTGFYLTLVRKMKTIQSRGGRCEGTCSCAPKGFSVRCPAGVDEITPEQDLDGDVNELTDVVSHHVPEAKLVECIGQEFIFLLPNKNFKQRAYASLFRELEETLVDLGLSSFGISDTPLEEDAPPEGQAPHEPEEPSIALNTGVRLDLQHGQALLVKRFHHTVRSRKDFLAQIAFPATFVLVALTLSVIVPPFGEFPALTLHPWIYGQQYSFFSMDEPGSERLAVLADVLLNKPGFGNRCLKEQRLLYGGISTGGKLLVLPITGKALVGFLSDLGQIMNVSGVWFNNKGWHALVSFLNVAHNAILWASLPQDRDLEEHGITVISQPLNLTKEQLSEITVLTTSVDAVVAICVIFAMSFIPASFVLYFIQERVTKAKHLQFISGVSPTTYWLTNFFWDIVLVLGSTGNRKKFEFQSLY
;
A
#
# COMPACT_ATOMS: atom_id res chain seq x y z
N MET A 1 -30.07 -70.84 -39.55
CA MET A 1 -29.86 -71.60 -40.80
C MET A 1 -28.41 -71.59 -41.32
N ARG A 2 -27.55 -70.59 -41.02
CA ARG A 2 -26.12 -70.63 -41.38
C ARG A 2 -25.22 -71.36 -40.36
N GLU A 3 -25.57 -71.37 -39.06
CA GLU A 3 -24.81 -72.08 -38.01
C GLU A 3 -24.74 -73.60 -38.21
N GLN A 4 -25.83 -74.23 -38.68
CA GLN A 4 -25.83 -75.68 -38.93
C GLN A 4 -24.87 -76.11 -40.05
N ARG A 5 -24.62 -75.26 -41.05
CA ARG A 5 -23.71 -75.58 -42.16
C ARG A 5 -22.24 -75.64 -41.73
N GLY A 6 -21.83 -74.84 -40.74
CA GLY A 6 -20.43 -74.77 -40.28
C GLY A 6 -19.98 -75.98 -39.47
N MET A 7 -20.87 -76.58 -38.67
CA MET A 7 -20.61 -77.82 -37.93
C MET A 7 -20.79 -79.07 -38.81
N GLU A 8 -21.76 -79.09 -39.72
CA GLU A 8 -22.02 -80.27 -40.55
C GLU A 8 -20.93 -80.56 -41.58
N LEU A 9 -20.23 -79.54 -42.09
CA LEU A 9 -19.15 -79.70 -43.07
C LEU A 9 -17.98 -80.55 -42.51
N PRO A 10 -17.30 -80.18 -41.42
CA PRO A 10 -16.18 -80.98 -40.91
C PRO A 10 -16.61 -82.36 -40.40
N GLU A 11 -17.83 -82.55 -39.89
CA GLU A 11 -18.26 -83.86 -39.37
C GLU A 11 -18.76 -84.84 -40.45
N LYS A 12 -19.42 -84.37 -41.52
CA LYS A 12 -19.98 -85.23 -42.58
C LYS A 12 -19.17 -85.25 -43.88
N ASP A 13 -18.13 -84.42 -44.04
CA ASP A 13 -17.35 -84.37 -45.28
C ASP A 13 -16.40 -85.57 -45.41
N THR A 14 -16.72 -86.46 -46.35
CA THR A 14 -15.90 -87.62 -46.76
C THR A 14 -14.52 -87.18 -47.26
N LYS A 15 -14.38 -85.97 -47.81
CA LYS A 15 -13.08 -85.42 -48.26
C LYS A 15 -12.12 -85.13 -47.11
N GLY A 16 -12.62 -84.80 -45.92
CA GLY A 16 -11.79 -84.57 -44.74
C GLY A 16 -11.18 -85.86 -44.18
N LYS A 17 -11.86 -86.99 -44.37
CA LYS A 17 -11.33 -88.33 -44.06
C LYS A 17 -10.26 -88.73 -45.09
N ASP A 18 -10.56 -88.55 -46.37
CA ASP A 18 -9.65 -88.82 -47.49
C ASP A 18 -8.32 -88.03 -47.38
N ARG A 19 -8.38 -86.76 -46.94
CA ARG A 19 -7.17 -85.95 -46.67
C ARG A 19 -6.34 -86.46 -45.50
N ARG A 20 -6.96 -86.98 -44.44
CA ARG A 20 -6.23 -87.58 -43.31
C ARG A 20 -5.55 -88.88 -43.73
N ASP A 21 -6.28 -89.73 -44.44
CA ASP A 21 -5.76 -91.01 -44.94
C ASP A 21 -4.61 -90.77 -45.95
N THR A 22 -4.66 -89.67 -46.72
CA THR A 22 -3.57 -89.22 -47.60
C THR A 22 -2.34 -88.71 -46.82
N LEU A 23 -2.54 -88.10 -45.65
CA LEU A 23 -1.47 -87.62 -44.75
C LEU A 23 -0.78 -88.77 -43.98
N GLU A 24 -1.39 -89.97 -43.93
CA GLU A 24 -0.77 -91.18 -43.39
C GLU A 24 0.21 -91.84 -44.36
N HIS A 25 0.10 -91.57 -45.67
CA HIS A 25 0.97 -92.17 -46.68
C HIS A 25 2.43 -91.65 -46.52
N PRO A 26 3.43 -92.52 -46.29
CA PRO A 26 4.78 -92.10 -45.88
C PRO A 26 5.46 -91.17 -46.88
N THR A 27 5.26 -91.39 -48.18
CA THR A 27 5.81 -90.53 -49.25
C THR A 27 5.20 -89.12 -49.27
N VAL A 28 3.90 -89.01 -48.94
CA VAL A 28 3.19 -87.73 -48.89
C VAL A 28 3.51 -86.99 -47.60
N LYS A 29 3.58 -87.73 -46.48
CA LYS A 29 4.05 -87.22 -45.19
C LYS A 29 5.45 -86.62 -45.29
N ASP A 30 6.43 -87.33 -45.86
CA ASP A 30 7.79 -86.83 -46.00
C ASP A 30 7.89 -85.62 -46.95
N PHE A 31 7.13 -85.63 -48.05
CA PHE A 31 7.08 -84.50 -48.99
C PHE A 31 6.49 -83.24 -48.32
N LEU A 32 5.36 -83.38 -47.62
CA LEU A 32 4.72 -82.27 -46.92
C LEU A 32 5.53 -81.80 -45.71
N ASN A 33 6.20 -82.69 -44.99
CA ASN A 33 7.01 -82.31 -43.83
C ASN A 33 8.25 -81.50 -44.24
N ARG A 34 8.83 -81.77 -45.43
CA ARG A 34 9.91 -80.94 -46.00
C ARG A 34 9.44 -79.54 -46.44
N GLN A 35 8.23 -79.45 -46.98
CA GLN A 35 7.63 -78.15 -47.36
C GLN A 35 7.21 -77.35 -46.12
N LEU A 36 6.52 -77.99 -45.17
CA LEU A 36 5.97 -77.33 -43.98
C LEU A 36 7.03 -77.06 -42.90
N SER A 37 8.19 -77.74 -42.93
CA SER A 37 9.30 -77.43 -42.03
C SER A 37 9.91 -76.05 -42.27
N GLU A 38 9.81 -75.50 -43.49
CA GLU A 38 10.25 -74.13 -43.77
C GLU A 38 9.34 -73.09 -43.08
N ASP A 39 8.06 -73.43 -42.89
CA ASP A 39 7.05 -72.60 -42.20
C ASP A 39 6.89 -72.95 -40.70
N GLY A 40 7.70 -73.87 -40.18
CA GLY A 40 7.72 -74.26 -38.76
C GLY A 40 6.57 -75.16 -38.28
N ILE A 41 5.82 -75.79 -39.20
CA ILE A 41 4.66 -76.64 -38.87
C ILE A 41 4.98 -78.11 -39.21
N SER A 42 4.69 -79.05 -38.29
CA SER A 42 4.85 -80.48 -38.56
C SER A 42 3.55 -81.10 -39.11
N VAL A 43 3.70 -82.08 -40.01
CA VAL A 43 2.54 -82.82 -40.56
C VAL A 43 1.75 -83.56 -39.45
N GLU A 44 2.44 -83.97 -38.39
CA GLU A 44 1.84 -84.60 -37.20
C GLU A 44 0.97 -83.63 -36.42
N ALA A 45 1.37 -82.37 -36.28
CA ALA A 45 0.55 -81.33 -35.65
C ALA A 45 -0.72 -81.04 -36.48
N VAL A 46 -0.62 -81.02 -37.81
CA VAL A 46 -1.79 -80.84 -38.70
C VAL A 46 -2.75 -82.02 -38.62
N GLN A 47 -2.22 -83.24 -38.54
CA GLN A 47 -3.02 -84.45 -38.38
C GLN A 47 -3.77 -84.45 -37.04
N ASN A 48 -3.05 -84.09 -35.96
CA ASN A 48 -3.60 -83.97 -34.62
C ASN A 48 -4.71 -82.91 -34.57
N PHE A 49 -4.48 -81.71 -35.12
CA PHE A 49 -5.47 -80.64 -35.20
C PHE A 49 -6.76 -81.04 -35.94
N LEU A 50 -6.63 -81.88 -36.96
CA LEU A 50 -7.75 -82.38 -37.75
C LEU A 50 -8.43 -83.61 -37.13
N TYR A 51 -8.05 -84.06 -35.93
CA TYR A 51 -8.60 -85.24 -35.26
C TYR A 51 -10.13 -85.14 -35.07
N LYS A 52 -10.81 -86.29 -35.14
CA LYS A 52 -12.30 -86.39 -35.17
C LYS A 52 -12.85 -87.43 -34.18
N GLY A 53 -11.99 -88.26 -33.58
CA GLY A 53 -12.39 -89.31 -32.66
C GLY A 53 -12.79 -88.76 -31.28
N PRO A 54 -13.20 -89.64 -30.35
CA PRO A 54 -13.34 -89.29 -28.94
C PRO A 54 -11.96 -89.05 -28.31
N ARG A 55 -11.85 -88.00 -27.47
CA ARG A 55 -10.58 -87.57 -26.85
C ARG A 55 -9.90 -88.66 -26.00
N GLU A 56 -10.68 -89.61 -25.48
CA GLU A 56 -10.20 -90.73 -24.66
C GLU A 56 -9.26 -91.71 -25.40
N ASN A 57 -9.21 -91.67 -26.73
CA ASN A 57 -8.37 -92.56 -27.56
C ASN A 57 -7.09 -91.86 -28.10
N GLN A 58 -6.78 -90.65 -27.65
CA GLN A 58 -5.62 -89.87 -28.09
C GLN A 58 -4.38 -90.25 -27.26
N ALA A 59 -3.20 -90.31 -27.88
CA ALA A 59 -1.96 -90.66 -27.18
C ALA A 59 -1.51 -89.49 -26.29
N ASP A 60 -1.11 -89.78 -25.04
CA ASP A 60 -0.79 -88.79 -23.99
C ASP A 60 0.37 -87.80 -24.32
N ASP A 61 1.10 -88.00 -25.43
CA ASP A 61 2.33 -87.27 -25.77
C ASP A 61 2.12 -86.17 -26.86
N LEU A 62 0.87 -85.86 -27.24
CA LEU A 62 0.52 -84.85 -28.25
C LEU A 62 -0.38 -83.75 -27.67
N THR A 63 -0.20 -82.50 -28.11
CA THR A 63 -0.93 -81.34 -27.59
C THR A 63 -2.45 -81.43 -27.87
N ASP A 64 -3.28 -81.34 -26.83
CA ASP A 64 -4.76 -81.39 -26.88
C ASP A 64 -5.36 -80.09 -27.44
N PHE A 65 -5.14 -79.80 -28.71
CA PHE A 65 -5.65 -78.61 -29.39
C PHE A 65 -6.16 -78.95 -30.80
N ASP A 66 -7.49 -79.02 -30.93
CA ASP A 66 -8.18 -79.45 -32.16
C ASP A 66 -8.97 -78.31 -32.82
N TRP A 67 -9.43 -78.53 -34.06
CA TRP A 67 -10.32 -77.62 -34.77
C TRP A 67 -11.60 -77.27 -33.98
N ARG A 68 -12.06 -78.17 -33.10
CA ARG A 68 -13.22 -77.94 -32.21
C ARG A 68 -12.94 -76.85 -31.18
N ASP A 69 -11.72 -76.79 -30.66
CA ASP A 69 -11.31 -75.75 -29.72
C ASP A 69 -11.19 -74.41 -30.43
N VAL A 70 -10.63 -74.38 -31.64
CA VAL A 70 -10.61 -73.17 -32.49
C VAL A 70 -12.03 -72.71 -32.83
N PHE A 71 -12.94 -73.62 -33.18
CA PHE A 71 -14.33 -73.27 -33.47
C PHE A 71 -15.03 -72.70 -32.24
N ASN A 72 -14.88 -73.34 -31.07
CA ASN A 72 -15.46 -72.86 -29.81
C ASN A 72 -14.86 -71.50 -29.38
N ILE A 73 -13.55 -71.29 -29.55
CA ILE A 73 -12.90 -69.99 -29.30
C ILE A 73 -13.43 -68.93 -30.26
N THR A 74 -13.59 -69.27 -31.54
CA THR A 74 -14.08 -68.36 -32.58
C THR A 74 -15.54 -68.00 -32.36
N ASP A 75 -16.40 -68.98 -32.08
CA ASP A 75 -17.82 -68.77 -31.76
C ASP A 75 -17.99 -67.94 -30.48
N ARG A 76 -17.21 -68.23 -29.42
CA ARG A 76 -17.19 -67.42 -28.21
C ARG A 76 -16.74 -65.99 -28.48
N SER A 77 -15.72 -65.81 -29.32
CA SER A 77 -15.20 -64.49 -29.70
C SER A 77 -16.19 -63.70 -30.56
N LEU A 78 -16.86 -64.36 -31.51
CA LEU A 78 -17.91 -63.76 -32.34
C LEU A 78 -19.11 -63.35 -31.50
N ARG A 79 -19.59 -64.19 -30.58
CA ARG A 79 -20.69 -63.83 -29.67
C ARG A 79 -20.32 -62.73 -28.70
N LEU A 80 -19.04 -62.62 -28.34
CA LEU A 80 -18.54 -61.51 -27.53
C LEU A 80 -18.49 -60.22 -28.37
N ALA A 81 -17.96 -60.30 -29.60
CA ALA A 81 -17.92 -59.19 -30.53
C ALA A 81 -19.33 -58.69 -30.89
N ASP A 82 -20.28 -59.60 -31.13
CA ASP A 82 -21.68 -59.27 -31.41
C ASP A 82 -22.32 -58.50 -30.24
N ARG A 83 -22.15 -58.98 -29.01
CA ARG A 83 -22.58 -58.25 -27.80
C ARG A 83 -21.93 -56.88 -27.64
N TYR A 84 -20.67 -56.72 -28.02
CA TYR A 84 -20.01 -55.40 -28.01
C TYR A 84 -20.51 -54.50 -29.14
N LEU A 85 -20.80 -55.05 -30.32
CA LEU A 85 -21.36 -54.31 -31.46
C LEU A 85 -22.80 -53.88 -31.21
N GLU A 86 -23.59 -54.65 -30.46
CA GLU A 86 -24.93 -54.26 -30.00
C GLU A 86 -24.91 -52.99 -29.13
N CYS A 87 -23.83 -52.76 -28.37
CA CYS A 87 -23.63 -51.52 -27.60
C CYS A 87 -23.25 -50.31 -28.47
N LEU A 88 -22.89 -50.53 -29.73
CA LEU A 88 -22.35 -49.50 -30.63
C LEU A 88 -23.46 -48.97 -31.54
N VAL A 89 -24.14 -47.91 -31.09
CA VAL A 89 -25.16 -47.23 -31.89
C VAL A 89 -24.49 -46.46 -33.03
N LEU A 90 -24.68 -46.92 -34.27
CA LEU A 90 -24.13 -46.27 -35.47
C LEU A 90 -25.05 -45.17 -36.02
N ASP A 91 -26.35 -45.26 -35.76
CA ASP A 91 -27.34 -44.25 -36.16
C ASP A 91 -27.43 -43.14 -35.10
N LYS A 92 -26.48 -42.21 -35.15
CA LYS A 92 -26.30 -41.14 -34.16
C LYS A 92 -26.84 -39.77 -34.59
N PHE A 93 -27.37 -39.65 -35.81
CA PHE A 93 -27.72 -38.36 -36.39
C PHE A 93 -29.19 -38.02 -36.12
N GLU A 94 -29.41 -36.94 -35.37
CA GLU A 94 -30.73 -36.31 -35.19
C GLU A 94 -30.69 -34.93 -35.87
N SER A 95 -31.66 -34.66 -36.75
CA SER A 95 -31.76 -33.36 -37.45
C SER A 95 -32.67 -32.41 -36.68
N CYS A 96 -32.34 -31.12 -36.69
CA CYS A 96 -33.12 -30.04 -36.08
C CYS A 96 -33.23 -28.89 -37.09
N ASP A 97 -34.39 -28.26 -37.18
CA ASP A 97 -34.63 -27.16 -38.12
C ASP A 97 -34.07 -25.82 -37.61
N ASP A 98 -34.05 -25.62 -36.28
CA ASP A 98 -33.62 -24.38 -35.62
C ASP A 98 -32.46 -24.61 -34.62
N GLU A 99 -31.54 -23.63 -34.53
CA GLU A 99 -30.43 -23.64 -33.56
C GLU A 99 -30.94 -23.68 -32.10
N ILE A 100 -32.03 -22.98 -31.80
CA ILE A 100 -32.61 -22.95 -30.44
C ILE A 100 -33.12 -24.33 -30.03
N GLN A 101 -33.80 -25.03 -30.94
CA GLN A 101 -34.29 -26.39 -30.70
C GLN A 101 -33.13 -27.36 -30.48
N LEU A 102 -32.07 -27.22 -31.29
CA LEU A 102 -30.84 -28.00 -31.13
C LEU A 102 -30.22 -27.77 -29.75
N THR A 103 -30.08 -26.52 -29.29
CA THR A 103 -29.49 -26.23 -27.97
C THR A 103 -30.33 -26.79 -26.82
N GLN A 104 -31.66 -26.66 -26.87
CA GLN A 104 -32.55 -27.23 -25.85
C GLN A 104 -32.49 -28.76 -25.83
N ARG A 105 -32.48 -29.39 -27.00
CA ARG A 105 -32.37 -30.84 -27.14
C ARG A 105 -31.00 -31.33 -26.65
N ALA A 106 -29.93 -30.64 -27.04
CA ALA A 106 -28.56 -30.94 -26.62
C ALA A 106 -28.43 -30.94 -25.09
N LEU A 107 -28.96 -29.92 -24.40
CA LEU A 107 -28.94 -29.86 -22.94
C LEU A 107 -29.67 -31.06 -22.29
N SER A 108 -30.83 -31.47 -22.84
CA SER A 108 -31.55 -32.64 -22.31
C SER A 108 -30.80 -33.97 -22.50
N VAL A 109 -30.09 -34.12 -23.62
CA VAL A 109 -29.33 -35.34 -23.95
C VAL A 109 -27.96 -35.35 -23.27
N LEU A 110 -27.45 -34.16 -22.91
CA LEU A 110 -26.24 -33.99 -22.12
C LEU A 110 -26.42 -34.52 -20.69
N GLU A 111 -27.58 -34.27 -20.06
CA GLU A 111 -27.91 -34.86 -18.74
C GLU A 111 -27.90 -36.41 -18.76
N ASP A 112 -28.22 -37.02 -19.91
CA ASP A 112 -28.18 -38.47 -20.11
C ASP A 112 -26.78 -39.01 -20.50
N ASN A 113 -25.74 -38.17 -20.58
CA ASN A 113 -24.40 -38.52 -21.10
C ASN A 113 -24.39 -39.13 -22.52
N ARG A 114 -25.34 -38.73 -23.37
CA ARG A 114 -25.45 -39.23 -24.76
C ARG A 114 -25.11 -38.19 -25.81
N PHE A 115 -24.90 -36.95 -25.40
CA PHE A 115 -24.58 -35.86 -26.32
C PHE A 115 -23.10 -35.87 -26.68
N TRP A 116 -22.79 -35.74 -27.98
CA TRP A 116 -21.41 -35.62 -28.45
C TRP A 116 -21.12 -34.21 -28.98
N ALA A 117 -21.87 -33.79 -30.00
CA ALA A 117 -21.76 -32.46 -30.59
C ALA A 117 -23.03 -32.10 -31.39
N GLY A 118 -23.32 -30.81 -31.50
CA GLY A 118 -24.28 -30.23 -32.43
C GLY A 118 -23.55 -29.51 -33.56
N VAL A 119 -23.99 -29.70 -34.80
CA VAL A 119 -23.41 -29.03 -35.97
C VAL A 119 -24.45 -28.08 -36.54
N VAL A 120 -24.14 -26.80 -36.57
CA VAL A 120 -25.07 -25.75 -37.03
C VAL A 120 -24.54 -25.12 -38.31
N PHE A 121 -25.37 -25.05 -39.35
CA PHE A 121 -25.05 -24.39 -40.61
C PHE A 121 -25.78 -23.03 -40.68
N PRO A 122 -25.16 -21.91 -40.26
CA PRO A 122 -25.83 -20.60 -40.17
C PRO A 122 -26.28 -20.04 -41.52
N ASP A 123 -25.60 -20.39 -42.61
CA ASP A 123 -25.87 -19.87 -43.96
C ASP A 123 -26.75 -20.81 -44.79
N MET A 124 -27.40 -21.81 -44.16
CA MET A 124 -28.31 -22.75 -44.82
C MET A 124 -29.72 -22.67 -44.22
N TYR A 125 -30.72 -22.82 -45.10
CA TYR A 125 -32.13 -22.76 -44.73
C TYR A 125 -32.85 -24.02 -45.19
N PRO A 126 -34.01 -24.41 -44.62
CA PRO A 126 -34.70 -25.66 -44.96
C PRO A 126 -35.03 -25.84 -46.45
N TRP A 127 -35.11 -24.75 -47.22
CA TRP A 127 -35.38 -24.77 -48.67
C TRP A 127 -34.12 -24.81 -49.56
N THR A 128 -32.89 -24.74 -49.02
CA THR A 128 -31.66 -24.80 -49.83
C THR A 128 -31.33 -26.25 -50.21
N SER A 129 -31.30 -26.56 -51.51
CA SER A 129 -31.04 -27.93 -52.02
C SER A 129 -29.57 -28.21 -52.37
N SER A 130 -28.71 -27.19 -52.41
CA SER A 130 -27.29 -27.29 -52.73
C SER A 130 -26.45 -26.43 -51.78
N LEU A 131 -25.23 -26.88 -51.46
CA LEU A 131 -24.31 -26.14 -50.60
C LEU A 131 -23.83 -24.84 -51.28
N PRO A 132 -23.70 -23.73 -50.54
CA PRO A 132 -23.06 -22.52 -51.05
C PRO A 132 -21.57 -22.76 -51.35
N PRO A 133 -20.95 -21.96 -52.23
CA PRO A 133 -19.50 -22.05 -52.52
C PRO A 133 -18.65 -21.89 -51.25
N HIS A 134 -18.99 -20.92 -50.41
CA HIS A 134 -18.38 -20.73 -49.10
C HIS A 134 -19.30 -21.25 -47.99
N VAL A 135 -18.88 -22.32 -47.31
CA VAL A 135 -19.66 -22.96 -46.26
C VAL A 135 -19.14 -22.55 -44.90
N LYS A 136 -19.98 -21.90 -44.11
CA LYS A 136 -19.72 -21.68 -42.68
C LYS A 136 -20.51 -22.67 -41.87
N TYR A 137 -19.88 -23.23 -40.84
CA TYR A 137 -20.57 -24.08 -39.90
C TYR A 137 -19.98 -23.92 -38.49
N LYS A 138 -20.81 -24.18 -37.49
CA LYS A 138 -20.45 -24.13 -36.07
C LYS A 138 -20.46 -25.54 -35.50
N ILE A 139 -19.47 -25.84 -34.68
CA ILE A 139 -19.47 -27.03 -33.84
C ILE A 139 -19.79 -26.58 -32.41
N GLN A 140 -20.88 -27.12 -31.87
CA GLN A 140 -21.32 -26.92 -30.50
C GLN A 140 -21.08 -28.19 -29.68
N MET A 141 -20.25 -28.08 -28.65
CA MET A 141 -19.91 -29.17 -27.74
C MET A 141 -20.02 -28.67 -26.30
N ASP A 142 -20.12 -29.61 -25.35
CA ASP A 142 -20.06 -29.26 -23.93
C ASP A 142 -18.69 -28.65 -23.59
N ILE A 143 -18.67 -27.71 -22.65
CA ILE A 143 -17.51 -26.91 -22.29
C ILE A 143 -16.39 -27.74 -21.65
N ASP A 144 -16.70 -28.90 -21.08
CA ASP A 144 -15.72 -29.78 -20.44
C ASP A 144 -15.00 -30.71 -21.44
N VAL A 145 -15.52 -30.84 -22.67
CA VAL A 145 -14.92 -31.67 -23.72
C VAL A 145 -14.23 -30.86 -24.82
N VAL A 146 -14.33 -29.53 -24.77
CA VAL A 146 -13.75 -28.63 -25.77
C VAL A 146 -13.03 -27.45 -25.10
N GLU A 147 -11.94 -27.00 -25.71
CA GLU A 147 -11.20 -25.86 -25.18
C GLU A 147 -12.06 -24.59 -25.08
N LYS A 148 -11.88 -23.87 -23.97
CA LYS A 148 -12.61 -22.63 -23.67
C LYS A 148 -12.25 -21.54 -24.68
N THR A 149 -13.26 -20.96 -25.34
CA THR A 149 -13.05 -19.96 -26.41
C THR A 149 -12.72 -18.55 -25.93
N ASN A 150 -12.75 -18.30 -24.61
CA ASN A 150 -12.42 -16.99 -24.03
C ASN A 150 -10.90 -16.74 -23.93
N LYS A 151 -10.06 -17.76 -24.18
CA LYS A 151 -8.61 -17.68 -24.13
C LYS A 151 -7.99 -18.34 -25.35
N ILE A 152 -7.21 -17.58 -26.12
CA ILE A 152 -6.48 -18.11 -27.28
C ILE A 152 -5.05 -18.57 -26.90
N LYS A 153 -4.42 -17.89 -25.94
CA LYS A 153 -3.05 -18.18 -25.48
C LYS A 153 -2.92 -17.86 -23.99
N ASP A 154 -1.91 -18.42 -23.34
CA ASP A 154 -1.62 -18.11 -21.95
C ASP A 154 -1.22 -16.64 -21.77
N ARG A 155 -1.71 -16.02 -20.69
CA ARG A 155 -1.40 -14.61 -20.37
C ARG A 155 0.05 -14.45 -19.92
N TYR A 156 0.57 -15.46 -19.23
CA TYR A 156 1.96 -15.57 -18.83
C TYR A 156 2.59 -16.71 -19.62
N TRP A 157 3.84 -16.52 -20.04
CA TRP A 157 4.57 -17.56 -20.75
C TRP A 157 5.17 -18.56 -19.77
N ASP A 158 4.77 -19.82 -19.89
CA ASP A 158 5.34 -20.94 -19.15
C ASP A 158 6.32 -21.73 -20.03
N SER A 159 7.42 -22.20 -19.46
CA SER A 159 8.57 -22.76 -20.19
C SER A 159 8.41 -24.22 -20.64
N GLY A 160 7.31 -24.91 -20.33
CA GLY A 160 7.06 -26.31 -20.72
C GLY A 160 6.06 -26.50 -21.88
N PRO A 161 6.05 -27.64 -22.59
CA PRO A 161 5.06 -27.96 -23.62
C PRO A 161 3.69 -28.25 -22.99
N ARG A 162 2.62 -27.85 -23.69
CA ARG A 162 1.26 -28.30 -23.38
C ARG A 162 1.03 -29.67 -24.01
N ALA A 163 1.12 -30.72 -23.22
CA ALA A 163 1.08 -32.10 -23.71
C ALA A 163 0.34 -33.07 -22.76
N ASP A 164 -0.37 -32.55 -21.75
CA ASP A 164 -1.23 -33.41 -20.95
C ASP A 164 -2.37 -33.98 -21.83
N PRO A 165 -2.50 -35.31 -21.94
CA PRO A 165 -3.50 -35.91 -22.82
C PRO A 165 -4.95 -35.65 -22.41
N VAL A 166 -5.19 -35.34 -21.13
CA VAL A 166 -6.53 -35.10 -20.60
C VAL A 166 -6.84 -33.60 -20.59
N GLU A 167 -5.92 -32.79 -20.07
CA GLU A 167 -6.19 -31.35 -19.87
C GLU A 167 -5.84 -30.49 -21.09
N ASP A 168 -4.76 -30.80 -21.83
CA ASP A 168 -4.23 -29.95 -22.91
C ASP A 168 -4.63 -30.39 -24.32
N LEU A 169 -5.19 -31.61 -24.47
CA LEU A 169 -5.57 -32.20 -25.75
C LEU A 169 -7.08 -32.44 -25.86
N GLN A 170 -7.89 -31.54 -25.26
CA GLN A 170 -9.35 -31.65 -25.23
C GLN A 170 -9.95 -31.73 -26.64
N TYR A 171 -9.40 -31.00 -27.60
CA TYR A 171 -9.84 -31.09 -29.00
C TYR A 171 -9.70 -32.48 -29.64
N ILE A 172 -8.76 -33.30 -29.16
CA ILE A 172 -8.56 -34.69 -29.59
C ILE A 172 -9.42 -35.63 -28.77
N TRP A 173 -9.32 -35.58 -27.43
CA TRP A 173 -10.05 -36.46 -26.53
C TRP A 173 -11.57 -36.27 -26.62
N GLY A 174 -12.06 -35.03 -26.60
CA GLY A 174 -13.48 -34.72 -26.80
C GLY A 174 -13.96 -35.01 -28.23
N GLY A 175 -13.03 -35.09 -29.18
CA GLY A 175 -13.29 -35.52 -30.55
C GLY A 175 -13.78 -34.44 -31.50
N PHE A 176 -13.65 -33.17 -31.12
CA PHE A 176 -13.90 -32.03 -32.00
C PHE A 176 -13.09 -32.11 -33.30
N ALA A 177 -11.79 -32.44 -33.22
CA ALA A 177 -10.92 -32.54 -34.41
C ALA A 177 -11.36 -33.68 -35.35
N TYR A 178 -11.87 -34.78 -34.80
CA TYR A 178 -12.44 -35.88 -35.60
C TYR A 178 -13.72 -35.44 -36.29
N LEU A 179 -14.60 -34.75 -35.57
CA LEU A 179 -15.84 -34.23 -36.14
C LEU A 179 -15.57 -33.19 -37.23
N GLN A 180 -14.63 -32.29 -37.01
CA GLN A 180 -14.17 -31.32 -38.00
C GLN A 180 -13.69 -32.03 -39.27
N ASN A 181 -12.77 -32.98 -39.16
CA ASN A 181 -12.27 -33.75 -40.31
C ASN A 181 -13.39 -34.47 -41.07
N MET A 182 -14.34 -35.11 -40.35
CA MET A 182 -15.47 -35.80 -40.98
C MET A 182 -16.42 -34.83 -41.73
N VAL A 183 -16.75 -33.70 -41.11
CA VAL A 183 -17.65 -32.69 -41.69
C VAL A 183 -16.99 -32.01 -42.89
N GLU A 184 -15.73 -31.58 -42.78
CA GLU A 184 -14.99 -30.90 -43.85
C GLU A 184 -14.75 -31.83 -45.06
N GLN A 185 -14.44 -33.11 -44.81
CA GLN A 185 -14.41 -34.12 -45.88
C GLN A 185 -15.79 -34.32 -46.51
N GLY A 186 -16.86 -34.32 -45.72
CA GLY A 186 -18.24 -34.40 -46.22
C GLY A 186 -18.61 -33.22 -47.13
N ILE A 187 -18.29 -31.99 -46.71
CA ILE A 187 -18.51 -30.77 -47.49
C ILE A 187 -17.72 -30.83 -48.80
N THR A 188 -16.42 -31.18 -48.72
CA THR A 188 -15.54 -31.29 -49.90
C THR A 188 -16.06 -32.33 -50.89
N ARG A 189 -16.48 -33.51 -50.41
CA ARG A 189 -17.07 -34.56 -51.26
C ARG A 189 -18.36 -34.09 -51.93
N SER A 190 -19.19 -33.32 -51.23
CA SER A 190 -20.44 -32.81 -51.77
C SER A 190 -20.22 -31.72 -52.84
N GLN A 191 -19.21 -30.85 -52.66
CA GLN A 191 -18.90 -29.78 -53.62
C GLN A 191 -18.15 -30.27 -54.87
N VAL A 192 -17.28 -31.27 -54.73
CA VAL A 192 -16.35 -31.72 -55.80
C VAL A 192 -16.72 -33.08 -56.39
N GLN A 193 -17.59 -33.87 -55.75
CA GLN A 193 -17.98 -35.23 -56.17
C GLN A 193 -16.78 -36.19 -56.38
N MET A 194 -15.74 -36.08 -55.54
CA MET A 194 -14.57 -36.96 -55.61
C MET A 194 -14.84 -38.38 -55.07
N ALA A 195 -14.21 -39.39 -55.71
CA ALA A 195 -14.32 -40.80 -55.32
C ALA A 195 -13.43 -41.22 -54.12
N ALA A 196 -12.34 -40.50 -53.84
CA ALA A 196 -11.43 -40.82 -52.72
C ALA A 196 -10.89 -39.54 -52.05
N PRO A 197 -11.01 -39.39 -50.71
CA PRO A 197 -10.50 -38.22 -49.99
C PRO A 197 -8.99 -38.32 -49.74
N ILE A 198 -8.33 -37.17 -49.61
CA ILE A 198 -6.96 -37.06 -49.08
C ILE A 198 -7.03 -37.16 -47.56
N GLY A 199 -6.23 -38.03 -46.94
CA GLY A 199 -6.14 -38.11 -45.50
C GLY A 199 -5.40 -36.91 -44.89
N VAL A 200 -5.72 -36.56 -43.66
CA VAL A 200 -4.95 -35.58 -42.87
C VAL A 200 -4.51 -36.22 -41.56
N TYR A 201 -3.21 -36.15 -41.23
CA TYR A 201 -2.70 -36.54 -39.91
C TYR A 201 -2.27 -35.31 -39.12
N LEU A 202 -2.39 -35.40 -37.80
CA LEU A 202 -2.05 -34.33 -36.87
C LEU A 202 -0.75 -34.71 -36.15
N GLN A 203 0.24 -33.81 -36.16
CA GLN A 203 1.52 -34.01 -35.51
C GLN A 203 1.86 -32.80 -34.64
N GLN A 204 2.09 -33.03 -33.35
CA GLN A 204 2.56 -31.97 -32.47
C GLN A 204 4.04 -31.67 -32.76
N MET A 205 4.42 -30.39 -32.75
CA MET A 205 5.82 -30.00 -32.87
C MET A 205 6.62 -30.47 -31.64
N PRO A 206 7.83 -31.02 -31.84
CA PRO A 206 8.70 -31.39 -30.73
C PRO A 206 9.11 -30.14 -29.94
N TYR A 207 9.12 -30.26 -28.62
CA TYR A 207 9.56 -29.19 -27.72
C TYR A 207 10.97 -29.49 -27.21
N PRO A 208 11.87 -28.48 -27.13
CA PRO A 208 13.22 -28.69 -26.61
C PRO A 208 13.19 -29.16 -25.15
N CYS A 209 14.26 -29.81 -24.69
CA CYS A 209 14.40 -30.17 -23.28
C CYS A 209 14.29 -28.90 -22.41
N PHE A 210 13.43 -28.94 -21.40
CA PHE A 210 13.16 -27.82 -20.51
C PHE A 210 13.14 -28.30 -19.05
N VAL A 211 13.32 -27.35 -18.14
CA VAL A 211 13.10 -27.53 -16.70
C VAL A 211 12.00 -26.56 -16.30
N ASP A 212 10.99 -27.05 -15.60
CA ASP A 212 9.90 -26.25 -15.06
C ASP A 212 9.96 -26.25 -13.55
N ASP A 213 10.61 -25.22 -13.02
CA ASP A 213 10.61 -24.91 -11.59
C ASP A 213 9.67 -23.75 -11.32
N SER A 214 8.36 -24.03 -11.40
CA SER A 214 7.29 -23.08 -11.08
C SER A 214 7.47 -22.42 -9.70
N PHE A 215 7.99 -23.16 -8.71
CA PHE A 215 8.32 -22.61 -7.40
C PHE A 215 9.39 -21.53 -7.47
N MET A 216 10.46 -21.75 -8.23
CA MET A 216 11.57 -20.79 -8.38
C MET A 216 11.08 -19.53 -9.10
N ILE A 217 10.27 -19.67 -10.15
CA ILE A 217 9.69 -18.54 -10.89
C ILE A 217 8.79 -17.68 -9.99
N ILE A 218 7.90 -18.31 -9.22
CA ILE A 218 6.99 -17.60 -8.31
C ILE A 218 7.78 -16.95 -7.16
N LEU A 219 8.73 -17.67 -6.57
CA LEU A 219 9.58 -17.15 -5.49
C LEU A 219 10.35 -15.92 -5.96
N ASN A 220 10.88 -15.93 -7.18
CA ASN A 220 11.61 -14.82 -7.76
C ASN A 220 10.70 -13.60 -8.02
N ARG A 221 9.49 -13.82 -8.57
CA ARG A 221 8.52 -12.72 -8.78
C ARG A 221 8.01 -12.10 -7.48
N CYS A 222 7.89 -12.91 -6.42
CA CYS A 222 7.45 -12.46 -5.10
C CYS A 222 8.60 -11.97 -4.20
N PHE A 223 9.86 -12.15 -4.61
CA PHE A 223 11.03 -11.83 -3.80
C PHE A 223 11.04 -10.38 -3.28
N PRO A 224 10.73 -9.35 -4.10
CA PRO A 224 10.67 -7.97 -3.62
C PRO A 224 9.69 -7.75 -2.46
N ILE A 225 8.56 -8.46 -2.46
CA ILE A 225 7.52 -8.32 -1.44
C ILE A 225 8.05 -8.86 -0.09
N PHE A 226 8.70 -10.02 -0.11
CA PHE A 226 9.31 -10.59 1.10
C PHE A 226 10.42 -9.70 1.66
N MET A 227 11.24 -9.11 0.79
CA MET A 227 12.30 -8.18 1.19
C MET A 227 11.73 -6.91 1.85
N VAL A 228 10.69 -6.32 1.26
CA VAL A 228 10.02 -5.15 1.85
C VAL A 228 9.39 -5.49 3.20
N LEU A 229 8.74 -6.64 3.34
CA LEU A 229 8.18 -7.09 4.62
C LEU A 229 9.25 -7.29 5.68
N ALA A 230 10.38 -7.93 5.34
CA ALA A 230 11.50 -8.13 6.25
C ALA A 230 12.09 -6.79 6.75
N TRP A 231 12.14 -5.77 5.89
CA TRP A 231 12.71 -4.47 6.25
C TRP A 231 11.72 -3.45 6.79
N THR A 232 10.41 -3.72 6.73
CA THR A 232 9.39 -2.79 7.23
C THR A 232 9.63 -2.45 8.71
N TYR A 233 10.03 -3.44 9.51
CA TYR A 233 10.37 -3.23 10.91
C TYR A 233 11.65 -2.40 11.07
N SER A 234 12.71 -2.75 10.34
CA SER A 234 14.00 -2.03 10.40
C SER A 234 13.83 -0.56 9.98
N VAL A 235 13.11 -0.29 8.89
CA VAL A 235 12.80 1.07 8.42
C VAL A 235 11.93 1.82 9.44
N SER A 236 10.94 1.14 10.03
CA SER A 236 10.12 1.76 11.08
C SER A 236 10.94 2.12 12.32
N MET A 237 11.90 1.27 12.70
CA MET A 237 12.79 1.51 13.84
C MET A 237 13.86 2.55 13.55
N THR A 238 14.39 2.68 12.34
CA THR A 238 15.32 3.79 12.00
C THR A 238 14.60 5.13 12.00
N VAL A 239 13.35 5.18 11.49
CA VAL A 239 12.52 6.40 11.50
C VAL A 239 12.09 6.78 12.93
N LYS A 240 11.70 5.79 13.76
CA LYS A 240 11.12 6.02 15.10
C LYS A 240 12.15 6.01 16.23
N GLY A 241 13.06 5.03 16.25
CA GLY A 241 13.90 4.66 17.38
C GLY A 241 15.34 5.18 17.36
N ILE A 242 15.93 5.47 16.19
CA ILE A 242 17.38 5.77 16.07
C ILE A 242 17.73 7.24 15.81
N GLY A 243 16.80 8.11 15.41
CA GLY A 243 17.14 9.54 15.46
C GLY A 243 16.15 10.52 14.85
N ILE A 244 15.65 10.30 13.64
CA ILE A 244 15.13 11.42 12.83
C ILE A 244 13.90 12.11 13.47
N VAL A 245 12.91 11.36 13.95
CA VAL A 245 11.70 11.96 14.51
C VAL A 245 11.88 12.33 15.97
N LEU A 246 12.39 11.42 16.81
CA LEU A 246 12.55 11.65 18.24
C LEU A 246 13.62 12.71 18.56
N GLU A 247 14.78 12.70 17.88
CA GLU A 247 15.79 13.74 18.06
C GLU A 247 15.36 15.08 17.47
N LYS A 248 14.50 15.08 16.45
CA LYS A 248 13.90 16.31 15.93
C LYS A 248 12.83 16.85 16.88
N GLU A 249 12.02 16.00 17.50
CA GLU A 249 11.09 16.39 18.56
C GLU A 249 11.83 16.97 19.77
N LEU A 250 12.97 16.37 20.15
CA LEU A 250 13.83 16.85 21.23
C LEU A 250 14.86 17.93 20.80
N ARG A 251 14.87 18.31 19.51
CA ARG A 251 15.80 19.27 18.87
C ARG A 251 17.29 18.99 19.12
N LEU A 252 17.67 17.75 19.40
CA LEU A 252 19.06 17.33 19.68
C LEU A 252 20.02 17.67 18.52
N LYS A 253 19.56 17.57 17.26
CA LYS A 253 20.33 17.98 16.07
C LYS A 253 20.79 19.44 16.14
N GLU A 254 19.93 20.35 16.56
CA GLU A 254 20.25 21.78 16.69
C GLU A 254 21.32 22.00 17.76
N THR A 255 21.28 21.22 18.83
CA THR A 255 22.24 21.30 19.93
C THR A 255 23.63 20.78 19.55
N LEU A 256 23.70 19.70 18.77
CA LEU A 256 24.96 19.16 18.26
C LEU A 256 25.62 20.12 17.26
N LYS A 257 24.82 20.84 16.46
CA LYS A 257 25.32 21.93 15.61
C LYS A 257 25.93 23.06 16.44
N ASN A 258 25.31 23.43 17.56
CA ASN A 258 25.84 24.45 18.46
C ASN A 258 27.17 24.04 19.11
N GLN A 259 27.37 22.73 19.32
CA GLN A 259 28.63 22.16 19.81
C GLN A 259 29.71 22.03 18.71
N GLY A 260 29.42 22.47 17.47
CA GLY A 260 30.38 22.47 16.37
C GLY A 260 30.32 21.25 15.44
N VAL A 261 29.35 20.36 15.61
CA VAL A 261 29.19 19.20 14.72
C VAL A 261 28.52 19.62 13.41
N SER A 262 29.15 19.30 12.27
CA SER A 262 28.59 19.64 10.95
C SER A 262 27.41 18.73 10.57
N ASN A 263 26.50 19.25 9.74
CA ASN A 263 25.40 18.46 9.17
C ASN A 263 25.90 17.17 8.48
N ALA A 264 27.03 17.25 7.77
CA ALA A 264 27.60 16.12 7.05
C ALA A 264 27.99 14.98 7.99
N ILE A 265 28.55 15.29 9.17
CA ILE A 265 28.92 14.28 10.16
C ILE A 265 27.66 13.61 10.73
N ILE A 266 26.61 14.38 11.06
CA ILE A 266 25.34 13.85 11.59
C ILE A 266 24.67 12.90 10.60
N TRP A 267 24.57 13.32 9.32
CA TRP A 267 24.01 12.46 8.28
C TRP A 267 24.88 11.23 8.01
N CYS A 268 26.21 11.38 8.05
CA CYS A 268 27.13 10.26 7.89
C CYS A 268 27.00 9.25 9.04
N THR A 269 26.87 9.71 10.29
CA THR A 269 26.66 8.82 11.44
C THR A 269 25.33 8.08 11.35
N TRP A 270 24.23 8.77 10.99
CA TRP A 270 22.94 8.11 10.78
C TRP A 270 22.96 7.12 9.62
N PHE A 271 23.66 7.47 8.54
CA PHE A 271 23.85 6.59 7.40
C PHE A 271 24.63 5.34 7.82
N LEU A 272 25.76 5.48 8.52
CA LEU A 272 26.58 4.35 8.95
C LEU A 272 25.86 3.44 9.94
N ASP A 273 25.09 3.98 10.88
CA ASP A 273 24.33 3.19 11.86
C ASP A 273 23.17 2.45 11.18
N SER A 274 22.37 3.15 10.36
CA SER A 274 21.29 2.53 9.57
C SER A 274 21.82 1.49 8.59
N PHE A 275 22.94 1.80 7.93
CA PHE A 275 23.65 0.89 7.03
C PHE A 275 24.17 -0.33 7.77
N SER A 276 24.66 -0.19 9.01
CA SER A 276 25.14 -1.34 9.79
C SER A 276 24.00 -2.32 10.12
N ILE A 277 22.84 -1.83 10.58
CA ILE A 277 21.67 -2.67 10.89
C ILE A 277 21.14 -3.34 9.62
N MET A 278 21.00 -2.58 8.53
CA MET A 278 20.61 -3.13 7.25
C MET A 278 21.64 -4.12 6.72
N SER A 279 22.93 -3.84 6.85
CA SER A 279 24.03 -4.71 6.42
C SER A 279 24.09 -5.99 7.22
N VAL A 280 23.74 -6.02 8.51
CA VAL A 280 23.62 -7.26 9.29
C VAL A 280 22.43 -8.09 8.81
N SER A 281 21.29 -7.45 8.54
CA SER A 281 20.13 -8.14 7.98
C SER A 281 20.39 -8.69 6.57
N ILE A 282 21.09 -7.91 5.73
CA ILE A 282 21.55 -8.31 4.40
C ILE A 282 22.61 -9.39 4.55
N PHE A 283 23.55 -9.30 5.48
CA PHE A 283 24.56 -10.33 5.70
C PHE A 283 23.90 -11.67 6.08
N LEU A 284 22.98 -11.68 7.04
CA LEU A 284 22.21 -12.88 7.40
C LEU A 284 21.40 -13.42 6.22
N LEU A 285 20.80 -12.53 5.43
CA LEU A 285 20.03 -12.92 4.24
C LEU A 285 20.93 -13.38 3.10
N THR A 286 22.13 -12.82 2.93
CA THR A 286 23.16 -13.19 1.92
C THR A 286 23.86 -14.48 2.23
N VAL A 287 24.10 -14.77 3.52
CA VAL A 287 24.51 -16.09 3.99
C VAL A 287 23.45 -17.15 3.64
N PHE A 288 22.19 -16.75 3.46
CA PHE A 288 21.11 -17.60 2.98
C PHE A 288 20.89 -17.55 1.45
N ILE A 289 20.99 -16.38 0.79
CA ILE A 289 20.62 -16.10 -0.61
C ILE A 289 21.38 -14.85 -1.09
N MET A 290 22.27 -14.99 -2.06
CA MET A 290 23.22 -13.94 -2.49
C MET A 290 22.57 -12.72 -3.20
N SER A 291 22.82 -11.51 -2.63
CA SER A 291 23.05 -10.19 -3.27
C SER A 291 22.04 -9.02 -3.05
N LEU A 292 22.53 -7.78 -3.24
CA LEU A 292 22.13 -6.50 -2.61
C LEU A 292 21.24 -5.50 -3.41
N LEU A 293 20.34 -4.79 -2.68
CA LEU A 293 19.78 -3.41 -2.78
C LEU A 293 18.77 -2.95 -3.88
N SER A 294 17.77 -2.15 -3.43
CA SER A 294 16.61 -1.37 -4.01
C SER A 294 15.37 -2.11 -4.56
N PRO A 295 14.22 -2.15 -3.86
CA PRO A 295 13.19 -3.18 -4.07
C PRO A 295 12.49 -3.24 -5.45
N VAL A 296 12.42 -2.17 -6.26
CA VAL A 296 11.77 -2.22 -7.59
C VAL A 296 12.78 -2.43 -8.73
N ALA A 297 13.86 -1.64 -8.76
CA ALA A 297 14.94 -1.83 -9.73
C ALA A 297 15.72 -3.14 -9.47
N PHE A 298 15.83 -3.57 -8.22
CA PHE A 298 16.38 -4.88 -7.83
C PHE A 298 15.49 -6.01 -8.32
N GLY A 299 14.15 -5.90 -8.21
CA GLY A 299 13.26 -6.95 -8.70
C GLY A 299 13.50 -7.26 -10.18
N PHE A 300 13.54 -6.22 -11.01
CA PHE A 300 13.87 -6.35 -12.44
C PHE A 300 15.34 -6.76 -12.67
N GLY A 301 16.29 -6.24 -11.89
CA GLY A 301 17.70 -6.62 -11.98
C GLY A 301 17.99 -8.08 -11.59
N THR A 302 17.31 -8.61 -10.57
CA THR A 302 17.41 -10.01 -10.14
C THR A 302 16.76 -10.96 -11.13
N GLU A 303 15.64 -10.57 -11.76
CA GLU A 303 15.04 -11.36 -12.83
C GLU A 303 16.05 -11.55 -13.98
N TYR A 304 16.73 -10.48 -14.39
CA TYR A 304 17.75 -10.55 -15.43
C TYR A 304 19.00 -11.32 -15.00
N LEU A 305 19.42 -11.22 -13.73
CA LEU A 305 20.54 -11.99 -13.17
C LEU A 305 20.25 -13.49 -13.21
N VAL A 306 19.05 -13.91 -12.82
CA VAL A 306 18.62 -15.31 -12.88
C VAL A 306 18.54 -15.79 -14.33
N ARG A 307 18.10 -14.97 -15.29
CA ARG A 307 18.12 -15.34 -16.72
C ARG A 307 19.53 -15.62 -17.25
N PHE A 308 20.54 -14.85 -16.81
CA PHE A 308 21.94 -15.16 -17.13
C PHE A 308 22.41 -16.49 -16.50
N GLU A 309 21.86 -16.85 -15.35
CA GLU A 309 22.14 -18.10 -14.64
C GLU A 309 21.42 -19.31 -15.27
N GLU A 310 20.15 -19.14 -15.69
CA GLU A 310 19.38 -20.13 -16.47
C GLU A 310 20.05 -20.48 -17.80
N GLN A 311 20.69 -19.50 -18.45
CA GLN A 311 21.44 -19.70 -19.69
C GLN A 311 22.85 -20.30 -19.47
N GLY A 312 23.28 -20.49 -18.21
CA GLY A 312 24.59 -21.03 -17.86
C GLY A 312 25.77 -20.07 -18.08
N LEU A 313 25.52 -18.78 -18.34
CA LEU A 313 26.54 -17.75 -18.57
C LEU A 313 26.98 -17.04 -17.28
N GLY A 314 26.05 -16.84 -16.35
CA GLY A 314 26.24 -16.04 -15.13
C GLY A 314 26.44 -14.55 -15.42
N LEU A 315 26.19 -13.69 -14.42
CA LEU A 315 26.39 -12.25 -14.58
C LEU A 315 27.88 -11.89 -14.42
N GLN A 316 28.50 -11.39 -15.49
CA GLN A 316 29.91 -10.96 -15.52
C GLN A 316 30.03 -9.47 -15.89
N TRP A 317 31.11 -8.81 -15.48
CA TRP A 317 31.37 -7.39 -15.80
C TRP A 317 31.41 -7.10 -17.30
N SER A 318 31.73 -8.10 -18.13
CA SER A 318 31.71 -8.01 -19.60
C SER A 318 30.30 -8.03 -20.20
N ASN A 319 29.33 -8.66 -19.51
CA ASN A 319 27.98 -8.91 -20.02
C ASN A 319 26.91 -8.03 -19.35
N ILE A 320 27.28 -7.24 -18.34
CA ILE A 320 26.36 -6.44 -17.51
C ILE A 320 25.57 -5.38 -18.28
N GLY A 321 26.11 -4.92 -19.41
CA GLY A 321 25.50 -3.93 -20.30
C GLY A 321 24.66 -4.53 -21.43
N ASN A 322 24.67 -5.86 -21.59
CA ASN A 322 23.93 -6.55 -22.65
C ASN A 322 22.67 -7.20 -22.07
N SER A 323 21.60 -7.26 -22.86
CA SER A 323 20.37 -7.96 -22.49
C SER A 323 20.49 -9.46 -22.86
N PRO A 324 19.98 -10.39 -22.01
CA PRO A 324 19.92 -11.82 -22.32
C PRO A 324 18.77 -12.17 -23.29
N MET A 325 17.93 -11.20 -23.64
CA MET A 325 16.79 -11.32 -24.56
C MET A 325 17.14 -10.63 -25.89
N GLU A 326 17.05 -11.34 -27.01
CA GLU A 326 17.27 -10.76 -28.33
C GLU A 326 16.19 -9.71 -28.66
N GLY A 327 16.58 -8.44 -28.72
CA GLY A 327 15.68 -7.32 -29.08
C GLY A 327 15.18 -6.46 -27.91
N ASP A 328 15.60 -6.74 -26.67
CA ASP A 328 15.32 -5.88 -25.51
C ASP A 328 16.49 -4.91 -25.25
N GLU A 329 16.20 -3.63 -24.96
CA GLU A 329 17.22 -2.60 -24.65
C GLU A 329 17.56 -2.56 -23.15
N PHE A 330 16.82 -3.28 -22.31
CA PHE A 330 17.01 -3.28 -20.86
C PHE A 330 18.24 -4.12 -20.43
N SER A 331 19.10 -3.55 -19.59
CA SER A 331 20.30 -4.23 -19.06
C SER A 331 20.43 -4.07 -17.54
N PHE A 332 21.19 -4.96 -16.91
CA PHE A 332 21.45 -4.89 -15.46
C PHE A 332 22.16 -3.57 -15.07
N LEU A 333 23.02 -3.06 -15.96
CA LEU A 333 23.67 -1.76 -15.79
C LEU A 333 22.66 -0.59 -15.75
N LEU A 334 21.59 -0.65 -16.56
CA LEU A 334 20.52 0.35 -16.56
C LEU A 334 19.76 0.35 -15.23
N ALA A 335 19.49 -0.83 -14.65
CA ALA A 335 18.88 -0.94 -13.33
C ALA A 335 19.77 -0.31 -12.24
N MET A 336 21.10 -0.47 -12.33
CA MET A 336 22.04 0.16 -11.40
C MET A 336 22.04 1.69 -11.48
N HIS A 337 21.91 2.24 -12.68
CA HIS A 337 21.78 3.69 -12.88
C HIS A 337 20.47 4.26 -12.32
N MET A 338 19.35 3.55 -12.46
CA MET A 338 18.06 3.96 -11.88
C MET A 338 18.14 4.08 -10.35
N MET A 339 18.82 3.13 -9.68
CA MET A 339 19.01 3.18 -8.23
C MET A 339 19.84 4.39 -7.77
N LEU A 340 20.88 4.76 -8.52
CA LEU A 340 21.74 5.90 -8.19
C LEU A 340 20.98 7.23 -8.35
N LEU A 341 20.12 7.31 -9.37
CA LEU A 341 19.27 8.47 -9.63
C LEU A 341 18.22 8.66 -8.52
N ASP A 342 17.57 7.57 -8.08
CA ASP A 342 16.63 7.60 -6.96
C ASP A 342 17.31 8.10 -5.67
N ALA A 343 18.52 7.62 -5.36
CA ALA A 343 19.29 8.08 -4.21
C ALA A 343 19.61 9.59 -4.29
N GLY A 344 19.96 10.08 -5.48
CA GLY A 344 20.15 11.51 -5.73
C GLY A 344 18.88 12.34 -5.53
N LEU A 345 17.73 11.82 -5.98
CA LEU A 345 16.41 12.47 -5.85
C LEU A 345 15.95 12.56 -4.39
N TYR A 346 16.13 11.48 -3.60
CA TYR A 346 15.85 11.51 -2.16
C TYR A 346 16.79 12.46 -1.40
N GLY A 347 18.08 12.50 -1.78
CA GLY A 347 19.04 13.45 -1.22
C GLY A 347 18.66 14.92 -1.51
N LEU A 348 18.18 15.20 -2.72
CA LEU A 348 17.75 16.53 -3.15
C LEU A 348 16.44 16.96 -2.49
N LEU A 349 15.49 16.02 -2.31
CA LEU A 349 14.24 16.26 -1.56
C LEU A 349 14.52 16.55 -0.08
N ALA A 350 15.46 15.82 0.53
CA ALA A 350 15.89 16.06 1.91
C ALA A 350 16.59 17.43 2.07
N TRP A 351 17.36 17.87 1.07
CA TRP A 351 18.00 19.19 1.04
C TRP A 351 16.97 20.32 0.87
N TYR A 352 15.94 20.12 0.06
CA TYR A 352 14.92 21.14 -0.22
C TYR A 352 14.04 21.50 0.99
N LEU A 353 13.80 20.56 1.91
CA LEU A 353 12.93 20.74 3.08
C LEU A 353 13.55 21.60 4.21
N ASP A 354 14.81 22.03 4.11
CA ASP A 354 15.57 22.70 5.18
C ASP A 354 15.67 24.25 5.04
N GLN A 355 14.88 24.88 4.16
CA GLN A 355 14.92 26.34 3.92
C GLN A 355 13.94 27.12 4.81
N VAL A 356 14.44 28.19 5.46
CA VAL A 356 13.80 28.89 6.60
C VAL A 356 13.37 30.33 6.25
N PHE A 357 12.31 30.82 6.91
CA PHE A 357 11.72 32.16 6.79
C PHE A 357 12.49 33.26 7.58
N PRO A 358 12.45 34.53 7.14
CA PRO A 358 13.17 35.63 7.78
C PRO A 358 12.53 36.11 9.10
N ALA A 359 13.34 36.43 10.11
CA ALA A 359 12.87 36.73 11.48
C ALA A 359 13.60 37.89 12.23
N VAL A 360 14.63 38.53 11.65
CA VAL A 360 15.36 39.69 12.24
C VAL A 360 15.66 40.71 11.14
N ASP A 361 15.57 42.02 11.45
CA ASP A 361 15.71 43.11 10.48
C ASP A 361 16.68 44.19 10.99
N CYS A 362 17.91 44.23 10.43
CA CYS A 362 18.93 45.26 10.66
C CYS A 362 19.25 45.60 12.14
N LEU A 363 19.44 44.59 12.99
CA LEU A 363 19.79 44.77 14.42
C LEU A 363 21.26 45.19 14.62
N ASN A 364 21.52 46.25 15.40
CA ASN A 364 22.87 46.67 15.83
C ASN A 364 22.96 46.79 17.35
N ILE A 365 23.73 45.91 18.00
CA ILE A 365 23.91 45.88 19.45
C ILE A 365 25.33 45.42 19.81
N THR A 366 25.90 45.98 20.88
CA THR A 366 27.22 45.64 21.41
C THR A 366 27.12 45.09 22.83
N PHE A 367 27.76 43.96 23.08
CA PHE A 367 27.85 43.31 24.41
C PHE A 367 29.24 43.57 25.03
N TYR A 368 29.29 43.81 26.33
CA TYR A 368 30.52 44.18 27.04
C TYR A 368 30.98 43.08 28.01
N GLU A 369 32.30 43.00 28.22
CA GLU A 369 32.90 42.07 29.18
C GLU A 369 32.51 42.43 30.62
N ASN A 370 32.42 41.42 31.50
CA ASN A 370 32.01 41.55 32.91
C ASN A 370 30.59 42.10 33.13
N GLN A 371 29.74 42.05 32.10
CA GLN A 371 28.34 42.49 32.17
C GLN A 371 27.38 41.36 31.79
N ILE A 372 26.23 41.34 32.46
CA ILE A 372 25.07 40.55 32.06
C ILE A 372 24.16 41.45 31.23
N THR A 373 23.95 41.08 29.96
CA THR A 373 23.01 41.80 29.08
C THR A 373 21.72 40.99 28.92
N ALA A 374 20.61 41.57 29.37
CA ALA A 374 19.28 40.95 29.29
C ALA A 374 18.51 41.46 28.06
N CYS A 375 18.10 40.56 27.17
CA CYS A 375 17.29 40.83 25.99
C CYS A 375 15.80 40.62 26.32
N LEU A 376 15.04 41.72 26.37
CA LEU A 376 13.59 41.76 26.59
C LEU A 376 12.84 41.97 25.27
N GLY A 377 11.57 41.59 25.22
CA GLY A 377 10.71 41.74 24.04
C GLY A 377 9.48 40.85 24.12
N HIS A 378 8.46 41.10 23.30
CA HIS A 378 7.30 40.21 23.20
C HIS A 378 7.67 38.86 22.53
N ASN A 379 6.80 37.86 22.65
CA ASN A 379 6.97 36.61 21.90
C ASN A 379 6.95 36.92 20.39
N GLY A 380 7.95 36.43 19.65
CA GLY A 380 8.11 36.75 18.23
C GLY A 380 8.89 38.03 17.93
N ALA A 381 9.42 38.74 18.93
CA ALA A 381 10.25 39.94 18.72
C ALA A 381 11.63 39.68 18.07
N GLY A 382 12.02 38.41 17.88
CA GLY A 382 13.32 38.03 17.31
C GLY A 382 14.43 37.74 18.33
N LYS A 383 14.12 37.64 19.63
CA LYS A 383 15.08 37.34 20.72
C LYS A 383 15.86 36.04 20.48
N THR A 384 15.16 34.91 20.41
CA THR A 384 15.77 33.59 20.19
C THR A 384 16.49 33.52 18.85
N THR A 385 15.95 34.15 17.80
CA THR A 385 16.62 34.22 16.49
C THR A 385 17.94 34.99 16.56
N THR A 386 17.97 36.10 17.31
CA THR A 386 19.19 36.89 17.53
C THR A 386 20.24 36.07 18.28
N LEU A 387 19.85 35.36 19.35
CA LEU A 387 20.76 34.46 20.06
C LEU A 387 21.25 33.31 19.17
N SER A 388 20.40 32.78 18.29
CA SER A 388 20.74 31.71 17.34
C SER A 388 21.72 32.16 16.26
N ILE A 389 21.67 33.44 15.84
CA ILE A 389 22.65 34.05 14.94
C ILE A 389 23.98 34.24 15.69
N LEU A 390 23.94 34.74 16.94
CA LEU A 390 25.13 34.90 17.78
C LEU A 390 25.85 33.57 18.07
N THR A 391 25.12 32.45 18.16
CA THR A 391 25.70 31.12 18.38
C THR A 391 26.09 30.40 17.09
N GLY A 392 25.86 31.00 15.92
CA GLY A 392 26.16 30.41 14.61
C GLY A 392 25.28 29.22 14.23
N LEU A 393 24.08 29.11 14.82
CA LEU A 393 23.06 28.15 14.40
C LEU A 393 22.40 28.60 13.09
N LEU A 394 22.20 29.91 12.94
CA LEU A 394 21.69 30.55 11.74
C LEU A 394 22.75 31.50 11.17
N PRO A 395 23.13 31.39 9.87
CA PRO A 395 24.00 32.37 9.26
C PRO A 395 23.27 33.72 9.12
N PRO A 396 23.96 34.87 9.27
CA PRO A 396 23.37 36.17 9.00
C PRO A 396 23.02 36.28 7.52
N THR A 397 21.79 36.71 7.20
CA THR A 397 21.38 36.92 5.79
C THR A 397 22.12 38.09 5.14
N SER A 398 22.48 39.11 5.94
CA SER A 398 23.27 40.28 5.56
C SER A 398 23.84 40.95 6.81
N GLY A 399 25.04 41.53 6.72
CA GLY A 399 25.74 42.15 7.85
C GLY A 399 26.81 41.22 8.48
N THR A 400 27.53 41.73 9.49
CA THR A 400 28.66 41.03 10.12
C THR A 400 28.49 40.96 11.63
N VAL A 401 28.89 39.85 12.25
CA VAL A 401 28.79 39.63 13.71
C VAL A 401 30.16 39.27 14.26
N LEU A 402 30.68 40.09 15.18
CA LEU A 402 32.03 39.96 15.72
C LEU A 402 32.00 39.52 17.19
N ILE A 403 32.63 38.39 17.51
CA ILE A 403 32.79 37.88 18.88
C ILE A 403 34.28 37.86 19.22
N GLY A 404 34.71 38.65 20.20
CA GLY A 404 36.12 38.74 20.59
C GLY A 404 37.04 39.22 19.45
N GLY A 405 36.53 40.06 18.55
CA GLY A 405 37.24 40.56 17.37
C GLY A 405 37.32 39.57 16.20
N LYS A 406 36.67 38.42 16.30
CA LYS A 406 36.59 37.37 15.27
C LYS A 406 35.22 37.37 14.62
N ASP A 407 35.18 37.31 13.29
CA ASP A 407 33.92 37.21 12.56
C ASP A 407 33.36 35.78 12.59
N ILE A 408 32.05 35.67 12.73
CA ILE A 408 31.33 34.40 12.81
C ILE A 408 31.55 33.61 11.52
N GLU A 409 31.32 34.19 10.34
CA GLU A 409 31.41 33.43 9.08
C GLU A 409 32.81 32.85 8.82
N THR A 410 33.87 33.58 9.18
CA THR A 410 35.25 33.17 8.89
C THR A 410 35.88 32.28 9.96
N SER A 411 35.46 32.39 11.22
CA SER A 411 36.19 31.81 12.36
C SER A 411 35.32 31.21 13.47
N LEU A 412 34.18 30.65 13.07
CA LEU A 412 33.21 29.98 13.96
C LEU A 412 33.83 28.92 14.88
N ASP A 413 34.74 28.07 14.40
CA ASP A 413 35.31 26.99 15.22
C ASP A 413 36.15 27.53 16.39
N ALA A 414 36.87 28.63 16.17
CA ALA A 414 37.64 29.29 17.22
C ALA A 414 36.76 30.08 18.20
N ILE A 415 35.56 30.51 17.77
CA ILE A 415 34.56 31.17 18.62
C ILE A 415 33.89 30.13 19.52
N ARG A 416 33.45 28.99 18.94
CA ARG A 416 32.76 27.90 19.66
C ARG A 416 33.57 27.32 20.82
N GLN A 417 34.89 27.27 20.71
CA GLN A 417 35.78 26.85 21.82
C GLN A 417 35.70 27.76 23.07
N SER A 418 35.22 28.99 22.91
CA SER A 418 35.13 29.99 23.99
C SER A 418 33.69 30.45 24.27
N LEU A 419 32.70 29.81 23.64
CA LEU A 419 31.28 30.15 23.70
C LEU A 419 30.48 29.04 24.38
N GLY A 420 29.76 29.39 25.44
CA GLY A 420 28.80 28.51 26.13
C GLY A 420 27.36 28.85 25.74
N MET A 421 26.49 27.85 25.63
CA MET A 421 25.08 28.07 25.25
C MET A 421 24.13 27.19 26.05
N CYS A 422 23.03 27.78 26.54
CA CYS A 422 21.88 27.08 27.11
C CYS A 422 20.63 27.46 26.30
N PRO A 423 20.03 26.54 25.51
CA PRO A 423 18.81 26.84 24.76
C PRO A 423 17.56 26.80 25.64
N GLN A 424 16.42 27.22 25.08
CA GLN A 424 15.12 27.22 25.79
C GLN A 424 14.70 25.82 26.28
N HIS A 425 14.99 24.76 25.52
CA HIS A 425 14.68 23.38 25.89
C HIS A 425 15.85 22.70 26.63
N ASN A 426 15.54 21.83 27.58
CA ASN A 426 16.57 21.09 28.34
C ASN A 426 17.18 19.99 27.48
N ILE A 427 18.48 20.09 27.22
CA ILE A 427 19.24 19.09 26.46
C ILE A 427 19.67 17.98 27.44
N LEU A 428 18.86 16.95 27.59
CA LEU A 428 19.21 15.78 28.39
C LEU A 428 19.12 14.53 27.52
N PHE A 429 20.25 13.84 27.35
CA PHE A 429 20.31 12.54 26.70
C PHE A 429 19.57 11.53 27.59
N HIS A 430 18.31 11.26 27.27
CA HIS A 430 17.40 10.62 28.22
C HIS A 430 17.64 9.11 28.40
N GLN A 431 18.56 8.47 27.66
CA GLN A 431 18.60 7.00 27.65
C GLN A 431 19.90 6.34 27.13
N GLU A 432 21.09 6.80 27.52
CA GLU A 432 22.33 6.08 27.22
C GLU A 432 22.86 5.35 28.48
N GLN A 433 23.01 4.02 28.40
CA GLN A 433 23.64 3.24 29.48
C GLN A 433 25.15 3.59 29.56
N PRO A 434 25.75 3.72 30.76
CA PRO A 434 27.04 4.42 30.92
C PRO A 434 28.28 3.65 30.45
N GLN A 435 28.15 2.43 29.93
CA GLN A 435 29.29 1.50 29.87
C GLN A 435 30.06 1.50 28.55
N THR A 436 29.50 2.02 27.45
CA THR A 436 30.14 1.91 26.11
C THR A 436 30.56 3.24 25.48
N THR A 437 30.19 4.38 26.07
CA THR A 437 30.47 5.72 25.53
C THR A 437 31.32 6.56 26.49
N ALA A 438 32.27 5.91 27.18
CA ALA A 438 33.18 6.55 28.13
C ALA A 438 34.14 7.59 27.50
N GLY A 439 34.20 7.70 26.17
CA GLY A 439 35.08 8.63 25.47
C GLY A 439 34.51 10.05 25.26
N PHE A 440 33.21 10.18 25.00
CA PHE A 440 32.62 11.46 24.57
C PHE A 440 31.92 12.22 25.72
N GLN A 441 31.36 11.48 26.68
CA GLN A 441 30.56 12.07 27.76
C GLN A 441 31.39 12.38 29.02
N VAL A 442 32.47 11.66 29.23
CA VAL A 442 33.31 11.73 30.44
C VAL A 442 34.15 13.01 30.56
N PRO A 443 34.72 13.60 29.48
CA PRO A 443 35.51 14.83 29.61
C PRO A 443 34.66 16.07 29.92
N LEU A 444 33.39 16.11 29.47
CA LEU A 444 32.48 17.24 29.66
C LEU A 444 31.73 17.18 31.00
N MET A 445 31.44 15.97 31.49
CA MET A 445 30.60 15.76 32.66
C MET A 445 31.39 15.78 33.99
N LEU A 446 32.70 15.45 33.99
CA LEU A 446 33.55 15.49 35.19
C LEU A 446 33.67 16.91 35.82
N PRO A 447 33.95 17.98 35.04
CA PRO A 447 33.99 19.34 35.57
C PRO A 447 32.61 19.85 35.97
N ALA A 448 31.55 19.45 35.24
CA ALA A 448 30.16 19.79 35.54
C ALA A 448 29.68 19.18 36.88
N LEU A 449 30.08 17.93 37.16
CA LEU A 449 29.82 17.24 38.42
C LEU A 449 30.58 17.86 39.60
N ALA A 450 31.83 18.30 39.38
CA ALA A 450 32.59 19.06 40.38
C ALA A 450 31.97 20.45 40.65
N PHE A 451 31.38 21.09 39.64
CA PHE A 451 30.62 22.33 39.77
C PHE A 451 29.30 22.13 40.52
N LEU A 452 28.59 21.03 40.27
CA LEU A 452 27.38 20.64 41.01
C LEU A 452 27.67 20.36 42.49
N PHE A 453 28.85 19.82 42.79
CA PHE A 453 29.34 19.60 44.15
C PHE A 453 29.43 20.91 44.96
N LEU A 454 29.69 22.04 44.29
CA LEU A 454 29.76 23.38 44.89
C LEU A 454 28.37 23.96 45.22
N ILE A 455 27.28 23.32 44.76
CA ILE A 455 25.89 23.80 44.86
C ILE A 455 25.07 22.95 45.88
N SER A 456 25.74 22.25 46.80
CA SER A 456 25.11 21.49 47.91
C SER A 456 24.08 20.43 47.47
N ALA A 457 24.45 19.56 46.53
CA ALA A 457 23.66 18.36 46.20
C ALA A 457 24.47 17.07 46.48
N PRO A 458 23.93 16.08 47.23
CA PRO A 458 24.61 14.81 47.45
C PRO A 458 24.72 13.98 46.16
N VAL A 459 25.89 13.37 45.94
CA VAL A 459 26.30 12.60 44.74
C VAL A 459 25.37 11.42 44.40
N THR A 460 24.55 10.95 45.35
CA THR A 460 23.63 9.83 45.16
C THR A 460 22.43 10.12 44.24
N TRP A 461 22.16 11.39 43.90
CA TRP A 461 20.96 11.80 43.15
C TRP A 461 21.14 11.91 41.63
N VAL A 462 22.35 11.73 41.10
CA VAL A 462 22.63 11.85 39.65
C VAL A 462 21.95 10.74 38.82
N ARG A 463 21.55 9.63 39.46
CA ARG A 463 20.84 8.50 38.82
C ARG A 463 19.37 8.78 38.52
N PHE A 464 18.77 9.79 39.16
CA PHE A 464 17.37 10.16 39.01
C PHE A 464 17.26 11.67 39.16
N VAL A 465 17.27 12.43 38.05
CA VAL A 465 16.89 13.86 38.08
C VAL A 465 15.44 13.94 37.61
N PRO A 466 14.42 13.85 38.50
CA PRO A 466 13.01 13.69 38.10
C PRO A 466 12.24 15.02 38.13
N LEU A 467 12.86 16.14 38.53
CA LEU A 467 12.20 17.45 38.58
C LEU A 467 12.75 18.38 37.49
N GLY A 468 11.84 18.93 36.68
CA GLY A 468 12.16 19.85 35.59
C GLY A 468 13.04 21.04 36.00
N GLY A 469 12.92 21.54 37.24
CA GLY A 469 13.79 22.59 37.78
C GLY A 469 15.26 22.18 37.95
N MET A 470 15.53 20.94 38.39
CA MET A 470 16.89 20.42 38.51
C MET A 470 17.51 20.11 37.14
N GLN A 471 16.68 19.65 36.19
CA GLN A 471 17.09 19.46 34.80
C GLN A 471 17.51 20.78 34.15
N ARG A 472 16.76 21.86 34.41
CA ARG A 472 17.11 23.20 33.93
C ARG A 472 18.41 23.71 34.53
N LYS A 473 18.58 23.54 35.84
CA LYS A 473 19.81 23.93 36.55
C LYS A 473 21.05 23.21 36.00
N LEU A 474 20.93 21.92 35.68
CA LEU A 474 22.01 21.16 35.04
C LEU A 474 22.33 21.71 33.64
N SER A 475 21.30 22.04 32.84
CA SER A 475 21.50 22.61 31.50
C SER A 475 22.21 23.97 31.54
N VAL A 476 21.83 24.85 32.48
CA VAL A 476 22.52 26.13 32.69
C VAL A 476 23.98 25.88 33.12
N THR A 477 24.22 24.93 34.01
CA THR A 477 25.58 24.61 34.49
C THR A 477 26.49 24.13 33.36
N ILE A 478 25.98 23.30 32.44
CA ILE A 478 26.75 22.81 31.27
C ILE A 478 27.24 23.98 30.39
N ALA A 479 26.48 25.07 30.28
CA ALA A 479 26.91 26.24 29.51
C ALA A 479 28.12 26.98 30.12
N PHE A 480 28.41 26.81 31.42
CA PHE A 480 29.57 27.40 32.10
C PHE A 480 30.80 26.49 32.12
N VAL A 481 30.65 25.22 31.74
CA VAL A 481 31.71 24.21 31.68
C VAL A 481 32.64 24.51 30.49
N GLY A 482 33.95 24.37 30.69
CA GLY A 482 34.95 24.62 29.63
C GLY A 482 35.51 26.05 29.59
N ASP A 483 35.30 26.84 30.65
CA ASP A 483 35.79 28.23 30.78
C ASP A 483 35.40 29.17 29.63
N ALA A 484 34.12 29.10 29.24
CA ALA A 484 33.55 29.97 28.21
C ALA A 484 33.64 31.46 28.60
N LYS A 485 34.23 32.26 27.71
CA LYS A 485 34.35 33.72 27.85
C LYS A 485 33.04 34.44 27.53
N VAL A 486 32.25 33.88 26.62
CA VAL A 486 30.92 34.38 26.24
C VAL A 486 29.90 33.27 26.51
N VAL A 487 28.84 33.58 27.26
CA VAL A 487 27.79 32.63 27.62
C VAL A 487 26.44 33.16 27.17
N VAL A 488 25.71 32.37 26.39
CA VAL A 488 24.40 32.72 25.83
C VAL A 488 23.31 31.85 26.47
N LEU A 489 22.33 32.46 27.11
CA LEU A 489 21.26 31.78 27.86
C LEU A 489 19.90 32.17 27.30
N ASP A 490 19.18 31.23 26.71
CA ASP A 490 17.83 31.47 26.19
C ASP A 490 16.78 31.04 27.22
N GLU A 491 16.12 32.01 27.85
CA GLU A 491 15.13 31.84 28.94
C GLU A 491 15.59 30.89 30.08
N PRO A 492 16.68 31.19 30.81
CA PRO A 492 17.33 30.25 31.73
C PRO A 492 16.43 29.77 32.88
N THR A 493 15.41 30.53 33.28
CA THR A 493 14.56 30.24 34.45
C THR A 493 13.14 29.82 34.11
N SER A 494 12.82 29.64 32.82
CA SER A 494 11.50 29.18 32.36
C SER A 494 11.17 27.76 32.89
N GLY A 495 9.98 27.60 33.46
CA GLY A 495 9.49 26.32 34.00
C GLY A 495 10.12 25.88 35.34
N VAL A 496 10.79 26.80 36.04
CA VAL A 496 11.48 26.55 37.31
C VAL A 496 10.70 27.16 38.49
N ASP A 497 10.64 26.47 39.63
CA ASP A 497 10.02 27.01 40.85
C ASP A 497 10.77 28.25 41.39
N PRO A 498 10.11 29.15 42.14
CA PRO A 498 10.73 30.39 42.61
C PRO A 498 12.04 30.21 43.39
N TYR A 499 12.20 29.11 44.14
CA TYR A 499 13.41 28.84 44.92
C TYR A 499 14.58 28.42 44.03
N SER A 500 14.34 27.47 43.12
CA SER A 500 15.33 27.03 42.14
C SER A 500 15.74 28.15 41.16
N ARG A 501 14.81 29.07 40.82
CA ARG A 501 15.10 30.27 40.02
C ARG A 501 16.12 31.19 40.71
N ARG A 502 15.94 31.47 42.01
CA ARG A 502 16.91 32.24 42.81
C ARG A 502 18.29 31.58 42.85
N ALA A 503 18.34 30.25 42.97
CA ALA A 503 19.61 29.52 42.94
C ALA A 503 20.34 29.62 41.57
N ILE A 504 19.61 29.77 40.47
CA ILE A 504 20.20 30.05 39.14
C ILE A 504 20.72 31.49 39.10
N TRP A 505 19.96 32.46 39.62
CA TRP A 505 20.37 33.86 39.70
C TRP A 505 21.68 34.05 40.47
N ASP A 506 21.80 33.41 41.64
CA ASP A 506 23.02 33.43 42.44
C ASP A 506 24.23 32.84 41.69
N LEU A 507 24.00 31.81 40.86
CA LEU A 507 25.04 31.21 40.01
C LEU A 507 25.49 32.18 38.93
N LEU A 508 24.55 32.84 38.23
CA LEU A 508 24.87 33.82 37.19
C LEU A 508 25.66 35.01 37.75
N LEU A 509 25.26 35.52 38.91
CA LEU A 509 25.96 36.61 39.60
C LEU A 509 27.37 36.17 40.06
N LYS A 510 27.51 34.95 40.59
CA LYS A 510 28.81 34.42 41.06
C LYS A 510 29.82 34.21 39.92
N TYR A 511 29.37 33.76 38.75
CA TYR A 511 30.22 33.46 37.59
C TYR A 511 30.28 34.58 36.54
N ARG A 512 29.76 35.77 36.88
CA ARG A 512 29.82 36.98 36.05
C ARG A 512 31.26 37.46 35.82
N ALA A 513 32.14 37.36 36.82
CA ALA A 513 33.49 37.93 36.76
C ALA A 513 34.33 37.25 35.67
N GLY A 514 34.86 38.05 34.74
CA GLY A 514 35.68 37.58 33.61
C GLY A 514 34.88 37.07 32.41
N ARG A 515 33.54 37.17 32.40
CA ARG A 515 32.67 36.62 31.34
C ARG A 515 31.68 37.65 30.80
N THR A 516 31.28 37.48 29.54
CA THR A 516 30.18 38.21 28.90
C THR A 516 28.95 37.29 28.91
N ILE A 517 27.91 37.62 29.67
CA ILE A 517 26.69 36.80 29.74
C ILE A 517 25.58 37.51 29.00
N ILE A 518 24.99 36.84 28.01
CA ILE A 518 23.84 37.32 27.24
C ILE A 518 22.68 36.41 27.59
N MET A 519 21.58 36.98 28.09
CA MET A 519 20.39 36.22 28.43
C MET A 519 19.17 36.80 27.73
N SER A 520 18.28 35.94 27.21
CA SER A 520 16.91 36.36 26.89
C SER A 520 16.02 36.06 28.09
N THR A 521 15.08 36.95 28.34
CA THR A 521 13.99 36.67 29.29
C THR A 521 12.73 37.41 28.84
N HIS A 522 11.58 36.92 29.29
CA HIS A 522 10.32 37.65 29.25
C HIS A 522 9.91 38.15 30.63
N HIS A 523 10.66 37.78 31.67
CA HIS A 523 10.46 38.17 33.06
C HIS A 523 11.24 39.45 33.36
N MET A 524 10.53 40.54 33.62
CA MET A 524 11.17 41.83 33.89
C MET A 524 11.91 41.89 35.22
N ASP A 525 11.40 41.21 36.24
CA ASP A 525 12.05 41.02 37.54
C ASP A 525 13.44 40.39 37.39
N GLU A 526 13.55 39.41 36.48
CA GLU A 526 14.82 38.76 36.16
C GLU A 526 15.79 39.71 35.45
N ALA A 527 15.30 40.50 34.49
CA ALA A 527 16.13 41.46 33.74
C ALA A 527 16.60 42.64 34.60
N ASP A 528 15.77 43.11 35.54
CA ASP A 528 16.09 44.21 36.45
C ASP A 528 17.10 43.78 37.53
N LEU A 529 16.98 42.54 38.05
CA LEU A 529 17.89 42.03 39.07
C LEU A 529 19.23 41.57 38.50
N LEU A 530 19.23 40.85 37.37
CA LEU A 530 20.45 40.27 36.80
C LEU A 530 21.13 41.17 35.78
N GLY A 531 20.38 41.99 35.05
CA GLY A 531 20.89 42.75 33.92
C GLY A 531 21.67 43.99 34.35
N ASP A 532 22.96 44.00 34.08
CA ASP A 532 23.74 45.25 34.09
C ASP A 532 23.28 46.18 32.96
N ARG A 533 22.81 45.58 31.87
CA ARG A 533 22.27 46.27 30.70
C ARG A 533 21.07 45.51 30.15
N ILE A 534 20.00 46.23 29.84
CA ILE A 534 18.78 45.69 29.24
C ILE A 534 18.74 46.15 27.77
N ALA A 535 18.31 45.27 26.88
CA ALA A 535 18.07 45.55 25.47
C ALA A 535 16.63 45.14 25.13
N ILE A 536 15.82 46.08 24.67
CA ILE A 536 14.41 45.83 24.32
C ILE A 536 14.30 45.64 22.81
N LEU A 537 13.87 44.45 22.39
CA LEU A 537 13.62 44.08 21.00
C LEU A 537 12.12 44.10 20.70
N SER A 538 11.77 44.66 19.55
CA SER A 538 10.40 44.64 19.00
C SER A 538 10.47 44.52 17.49
N GLN A 539 9.60 43.68 16.90
CA GLN A 539 9.51 43.44 15.45
C GLN A 539 10.88 43.18 14.76
N GLY A 540 11.80 42.48 15.43
CA GLY A 540 13.12 42.15 14.88
C GLY A 540 14.14 43.31 14.89
N ARG A 541 13.84 44.43 15.56
CA ARG A 541 14.69 45.64 15.69
C ARG A 541 15.01 45.96 17.15
N LEU A 542 16.12 46.66 17.38
CA LEU A 542 16.49 47.17 18.72
C LEU A 542 15.75 48.48 18.97
N TYR A 543 14.88 48.50 19.98
CA TYR A 543 14.13 49.70 20.34
C TYR A 543 14.94 50.62 21.26
N CYS A 544 15.46 50.07 22.36
CA CYS A 544 16.32 50.80 23.27
C CYS A 544 17.29 49.87 24.02
N SER A 545 18.37 50.43 24.55
CA SER A 545 19.32 49.69 25.37
C SER A 545 20.03 50.59 26.38
N GLY A 546 20.18 50.12 27.62
CA GLY A 546 20.82 50.88 28.70
C GLY A 546 20.79 50.12 30.02
N THR A 547 21.31 50.71 31.10
CA THR A 547 21.17 50.13 32.44
C THR A 547 19.70 50.16 32.87
N PRO A 548 19.26 49.25 33.76
CA PRO A 548 17.88 49.29 34.27
C PRO A 548 17.52 50.66 34.86
N LEU A 549 18.45 51.26 35.62
CA LEU A 549 18.30 52.62 36.17
C LEU A 549 18.16 53.69 35.07
N PHE A 550 18.96 53.61 34.00
CA PHE A 550 18.87 54.55 32.88
C PHE A 550 17.53 54.44 32.15
N LEU A 551 17.05 53.21 31.92
CA LEU A 551 15.75 52.98 31.26
C LEU A 551 14.59 53.45 32.14
N LYS A 552 14.60 53.15 33.44
CA LYS A 552 13.61 53.66 34.40
C LYS A 552 13.61 55.19 34.47
N ASN A 553 14.78 55.83 34.40
CA ASN A 553 14.87 57.29 34.40
C ASN A 553 14.39 57.93 33.08
N CYS A 554 14.57 57.25 31.94
CA CYS A 554 14.19 57.79 30.63
C CYS A 554 12.74 57.51 30.26
N PHE A 555 12.21 56.35 30.66
CA PHE A 555 10.91 55.84 30.23
C PHE A 555 9.91 55.63 31.37
N GLY A 556 10.36 55.52 32.62
CA GLY A 556 9.51 55.19 33.78
C GLY A 556 8.41 56.22 34.07
N THR A 557 7.23 55.71 34.40
CA THR A 557 6.04 56.50 34.70
C THR A 557 5.98 57.04 36.13
N GLY A 558 6.62 56.40 37.13
CA GLY A 558 6.52 56.84 38.52
C GLY A 558 6.96 55.84 39.61
N PHE A 559 6.51 56.08 40.83
CA PHE A 559 6.56 55.15 41.97
C PHE A 559 5.13 54.85 42.42
N TYR A 560 4.85 53.61 42.78
CA TYR A 560 3.63 53.21 43.45
C TYR A 560 3.77 53.42 44.95
N LEU A 561 2.86 54.20 45.53
CA LEU A 561 2.70 54.36 46.96
C LEU A 561 1.48 53.56 47.39
N THR A 562 1.72 52.47 48.12
CA THR A 562 0.68 51.63 48.71
C THR A 562 0.42 52.08 50.14
N LEU A 563 -0.79 52.55 50.43
CA LEU A 563 -1.26 52.86 51.78
C LEU A 563 -2.21 51.75 52.24
N VAL A 564 -1.93 51.12 53.38
CA VAL A 564 -2.76 50.05 53.93
C VAL A 564 -3.58 50.62 55.09
N ARG A 565 -4.89 50.39 55.10
CA ARG A 565 -5.83 50.81 56.14
C ARG A 565 -5.87 49.85 57.31
N LYS A 566 -6.05 50.42 58.50
CA LYS A 566 -6.25 49.69 59.73
C LYS A 566 -7.70 49.19 59.81
N MET A 567 -7.90 47.92 60.18
CA MET A 567 -9.24 47.40 60.46
C MET A 567 -9.72 47.84 61.85
N LYS A 568 -10.99 48.27 61.94
CA LYS A 568 -11.71 48.46 63.19
C LYS A 568 -12.69 47.30 63.40
N THR A 569 -12.61 46.64 64.55
CA THR A 569 -13.60 45.64 64.96
C THR A 569 -14.75 46.36 65.69
N ILE A 570 -15.92 46.45 65.07
CA ILE A 570 -17.10 47.04 65.70
C ILE A 570 -17.90 45.93 66.41
N GLN A 571 -18.09 46.04 67.73
CA GLN A 571 -19.09 45.22 68.44
C GLN A 571 -20.46 45.92 68.36
N SER A 572 -21.27 45.57 67.36
CA SER A 572 -22.64 46.05 67.23
C SER A 572 -23.58 45.29 68.19
N ARG A 573 -24.22 46.01 69.12
CA ARG A 573 -25.36 45.52 69.93
C ARG A 573 -26.64 45.87 69.16
N GLY A 574 -27.33 44.85 68.66
CA GLY A 574 -28.51 44.98 67.79
C GLY A 574 -29.60 45.90 68.34
N GLY A 575 -29.85 47.00 67.61
CA GLY A 575 -31.01 47.87 67.75
C GLY A 575 -32.14 47.43 66.81
N ARG A 576 -33.27 47.04 67.40
CA ARG A 576 -34.53 46.66 66.75
C ARG A 576 -35.06 47.81 65.86
N CYS A 577 -35.47 47.53 64.63
CA CYS A 577 -36.33 48.40 63.83
C CYS A 577 -37.43 47.60 63.13
N GLU A 578 -38.68 47.94 63.47
CA GLU A 578 -39.90 47.58 62.76
C GLU A 578 -39.97 48.36 61.44
N GLY A 579 -40.31 47.69 60.35
CA GLY A 579 -40.53 48.32 59.05
C GLY A 579 -41.21 47.36 58.09
N THR A 580 -42.53 47.48 57.98
CA THR A 580 -43.40 46.73 57.08
C THR A 580 -43.18 47.17 55.63
N CYS A 581 -43.12 46.23 54.68
CA CYS A 581 -43.55 46.50 53.31
C CYS A 581 -44.15 45.25 52.64
N SER A 582 -45.28 45.49 52.03
CA SER A 582 -46.28 44.61 51.43
C SER A 582 -45.87 44.04 50.07
N CYS A 583 -46.10 42.74 49.84
CA CYS A 583 -46.96 42.21 48.76
C CYS A 583 -46.83 40.68 48.67
N ALA A 584 -47.96 39.99 48.80
CA ALA A 584 -48.23 38.61 48.36
C ALA A 584 -49.61 38.66 47.65
N PRO A 585 -50.03 37.73 46.76
CA PRO A 585 -50.01 36.27 46.99
C PRO A 585 -49.84 35.41 45.69
N LYS A 586 -49.82 34.07 45.62
CA LYS A 586 -50.29 32.92 46.44
C LYS A 586 -49.40 31.69 46.16
N GLY A 587 -49.08 30.92 47.20
CA GLY A 587 -48.91 29.46 47.07
C GLY A 587 -47.64 28.86 47.69
N PHE A 588 -47.79 28.35 48.92
CA PHE A 588 -46.93 27.38 49.61
C PHE A 588 -45.70 27.90 50.38
N SER A 589 -45.84 27.96 51.71
CA SER A 589 -44.77 28.18 52.66
C SER A 589 -44.06 26.85 52.99
N VAL A 590 -42.74 26.79 52.82
CA VAL A 590 -41.91 25.78 53.47
C VAL A 590 -41.12 26.48 54.59
N ARG A 591 -41.22 25.89 55.77
CA ARG A 591 -40.60 26.30 57.03
C ARG A 591 -39.12 25.89 56.99
N CYS A 592 -38.20 26.85 57.01
CA CYS A 592 -36.77 26.56 57.22
C CYS A 592 -36.43 26.60 58.72
N PRO A 593 -35.54 25.72 59.21
CA PRO A 593 -35.24 25.59 60.64
C PRO A 593 -34.38 26.74 61.14
N ALA A 594 -34.53 27.03 62.44
CA ALA A 594 -33.66 27.93 63.18
C ALA A 594 -32.19 27.44 63.10
N GLY A 595 -31.36 28.22 62.42
CA GLY A 595 -29.91 28.09 62.41
C GLY A 595 -29.32 28.96 63.52
N VAL A 596 -28.32 28.40 64.21
CA VAL A 596 -27.56 28.95 65.33
C VAL A 596 -26.97 30.32 64.97
N ASP A 597 -27.11 31.30 65.87
CA ASP A 597 -26.44 32.61 65.77
C ASP A 597 -24.91 32.43 65.90
N GLU A 598 -24.22 32.25 64.78
CA GLU A 598 -22.77 32.47 64.69
C GLU A 598 -22.51 33.97 64.60
N ILE A 599 -21.88 34.51 65.65
CA ILE A 599 -21.37 35.88 65.69
C ILE A 599 -20.29 36.00 64.62
N THR A 600 -20.64 36.57 63.47
CA THR A 600 -19.65 37.02 62.48
C THR A 600 -19.28 38.47 62.82
N PRO A 601 -18.00 38.78 63.11
CA PRO A 601 -17.58 40.16 63.30
C PRO A 601 -17.63 40.89 61.94
N GLU A 602 -18.51 41.87 61.79
CA GLU A 602 -18.42 42.83 60.69
C GLU A 602 -17.17 43.71 60.93
N GLN A 603 -16.21 43.59 60.02
CA GLN A 603 -14.97 44.39 60.00
C GLN A 603 -15.24 45.65 59.18
N ASP A 604 -15.05 46.83 59.79
CA ASP A 604 -15.19 48.12 59.11
C ASP A 604 -13.80 48.77 58.95
N LEU A 605 -13.56 49.46 57.83
CA LEU A 605 -12.25 50.01 57.47
C LEU A 605 -12.09 51.43 58.02
N ASP A 606 -10.98 51.73 58.68
CA ASP A 606 -10.70 53.07 59.22
C ASP A 606 -10.00 53.96 58.18
N GLY A 607 -10.39 55.24 58.10
CA GLY A 607 -9.85 56.25 57.17
C GLY A 607 -10.73 56.50 55.94
N ASP A 608 -11.03 57.78 55.63
CA ASP A 608 -11.80 58.18 54.44
C ASP A 608 -10.91 58.20 53.18
N VAL A 609 -11.44 57.75 52.04
CA VAL A 609 -10.73 57.72 50.75
C VAL A 609 -10.38 59.13 50.30
N ASN A 610 -11.29 60.08 50.54
CA ASN A 610 -11.14 61.45 50.08
C ASN A 610 -10.05 62.19 50.87
N GLU A 611 -10.01 62.01 52.19
CA GLU A 611 -8.99 62.62 53.06
C GLU A 611 -7.58 62.12 52.73
N LEU A 612 -7.41 60.82 52.47
CA LEU A 612 -6.15 60.23 52.04
C LEU A 612 -5.72 60.73 50.65
N THR A 613 -6.67 60.87 49.73
CA THR A 613 -6.42 61.40 48.37
C THR A 613 -6.04 62.87 48.41
N ASP A 614 -6.65 63.65 49.31
CA ASP A 614 -6.34 65.07 49.52
C ASP A 614 -4.92 65.27 50.07
N VAL A 615 -4.49 64.45 51.05
CA VAL A 615 -3.11 64.50 51.59
C VAL A 615 -2.07 64.19 50.51
N VAL A 616 -2.29 63.14 49.72
CA VAL A 616 -1.35 62.75 48.64
C VAL A 616 -1.32 63.81 47.54
N SER A 617 -2.49 64.33 47.13
CA SER A 617 -2.59 65.35 46.08
C SER A 617 -2.10 66.75 46.54
N HIS A 618 -2.10 67.02 47.84
CA HIS A 618 -1.55 68.27 48.39
C HIS A 618 -0.03 68.39 48.17
N HIS A 619 0.72 67.31 48.42
CA HIS A 619 2.17 67.30 48.22
C HIS A 619 2.58 66.99 46.78
N VAL A 620 1.84 66.10 46.12
CA VAL A 620 2.11 65.66 44.74
C VAL A 620 0.82 65.77 43.92
N PRO A 621 0.52 66.95 43.33
CA PRO A 621 -0.75 67.19 42.64
C PRO A 621 -0.92 66.39 41.33
N GLU A 622 0.16 65.79 40.84
CA GLU A 622 0.15 64.92 39.66
C GLU A 622 -0.02 63.43 40.03
N ALA A 623 -0.14 63.10 41.32
CA ALA A 623 -0.36 61.74 41.79
C ALA A 623 -1.77 61.26 41.41
N LYS A 624 -1.87 60.02 40.91
CA LYS A 624 -3.14 59.41 40.50
C LYS A 624 -3.45 58.22 41.38
N LEU A 625 -4.67 58.12 41.89
CA LEU A 625 -5.16 56.89 42.52
C LEU A 625 -5.41 55.86 41.41
N VAL A 626 -4.71 54.73 41.47
CA VAL A 626 -4.78 53.66 40.46
C VAL A 626 -5.74 52.57 40.92
N GLU A 627 -5.58 52.10 42.15
CA GLU A 627 -6.40 51.04 42.73
C GLU A 627 -6.82 51.35 44.17
N CYS A 628 -8.06 51.01 44.49
CA CYS A 628 -8.62 51.05 45.84
C CYS A 628 -9.29 49.69 46.09
N ILE A 629 -8.55 48.75 46.69
CA ILE A 629 -9.01 47.37 46.88
C ILE A 629 -8.95 47.03 48.37
N GLY A 630 -10.12 46.94 49.00
CA GLY A 630 -10.23 46.55 50.41
C GLY A 630 -9.44 47.47 51.34
N GLN A 631 -8.37 46.96 51.95
CA GLN A 631 -7.50 47.72 52.85
C GLN A 631 -6.46 48.58 52.12
N GLU A 632 -6.16 48.36 50.84
CA GLU A 632 -4.99 48.95 50.18
C GLU A 632 -5.40 50.04 49.17
N PHE A 633 -4.72 51.18 49.23
CA PHE A 633 -4.76 52.28 48.26
C PHE A 633 -3.45 52.35 47.54
N ILE A 634 -3.49 52.33 46.21
CA ILE A 634 -2.28 52.39 45.38
C ILE A 634 -2.31 53.70 44.60
N PHE A 635 -1.39 54.61 44.94
CA PHE A 635 -1.17 55.87 44.24
C PHE A 635 0.02 55.77 43.30
N LEU A 636 -0.12 56.20 42.05
CA LEU A 636 0.99 56.40 41.13
C LEU A 636 1.53 57.83 41.29
N LEU A 637 2.73 57.96 41.82
CA LEU A 637 3.46 59.20 41.94
C LEU A 637 4.38 59.38 40.72
N PRO A 638 4.21 60.41 39.88
CA PRO A 638 4.94 60.51 38.61
C PRO A 638 6.44 60.78 38.78
N ASN A 639 7.28 60.33 37.84
CA ASN A 639 8.73 60.60 37.87
C ASN A 639 9.16 61.82 37.02
N LYS A 640 8.30 62.25 36.08
CA LYS A 640 8.59 63.43 35.23
C LYS A 640 8.59 64.69 36.09
N ASN A 641 9.71 65.42 36.12
CA ASN A 641 9.97 66.58 36.99
C ASN A 641 10.09 66.25 38.49
N PHE A 642 10.78 65.15 38.84
CA PHE A 642 11.00 64.71 40.23
C PHE A 642 11.43 65.84 41.20
N LYS A 643 10.49 66.37 41.98
CA LYS A 643 10.74 67.39 43.02
C LYS A 643 11.07 66.68 44.33
N GLN A 644 12.33 66.32 44.52
CA GLN A 644 12.83 65.54 45.67
C GLN A 644 12.32 66.04 47.04
N ARG A 645 12.13 67.36 47.19
CA ARG A 645 11.64 67.98 48.43
C ARG A 645 10.15 67.72 48.71
N ALA A 646 9.32 67.60 47.68
CA ALA A 646 7.88 67.35 47.81
C ALA A 646 7.61 65.90 48.23
N TYR A 647 8.34 64.94 47.64
CA TYR A 647 8.25 63.52 47.97
C TYR A 647 8.76 63.25 49.38
N ALA A 648 9.90 63.84 49.76
CA ALA A 648 10.41 63.74 51.13
C ALA A 648 9.46 64.34 52.16
N SER A 649 8.73 65.42 51.81
CA SER A 649 7.72 66.02 52.68
C SER A 649 6.49 65.11 52.83
N LEU A 650 6.00 64.55 51.72
CA LEU A 650 4.88 63.60 51.71
C LEU A 650 5.18 62.38 52.59
N PHE A 651 6.32 61.72 52.40
CA PHE A 651 6.66 60.53 53.17
C PHE A 651 6.84 60.81 54.66
N ARG A 652 7.44 61.96 55.00
CA ARG A 652 7.57 62.39 56.39
C ARG A 652 6.20 62.67 57.02
N GLU A 653 5.28 63.31 56.30
CA GLU A 653 3.93 63.57 56.79
C GLU A 653 3.12 62.28 56.96
N LEU A 654 3.21 61.35 55.99
CA LEU A 654 2.58 60.03 56.10
C LEU A 654 3.14 59.20 57.25
N GLU A 655 4.43 59.31 57.57
CA GLU A 655 5.07 58.62 58.69
C GLU A 655 4.68 59.25 60.05
N GLU A 656 4.53 60.58 60.11
CA GLU A 656 4.10 61.31 61.32
C GLU A 656 2.59 61.18 61.60
N THR A 657 1.74 61.07 60.57
CA THR A 657 0.26 61.08 60.70
C THR A 657 -0.41 59.72 60.43
N LEU A 658 0.37 58.64 60.34
CA LEU A 658 -0.08 57.28 59.96
C LEU A 658 -1.28 56.79 60.80
N VAL A 659 -1.25 57.02 62.12
CA VAL A 659 -2.30 56.58 63.06
C VAL A 659 -3.55 57.44 62.97
N ASP A 660 -3.38 58.73 62.70
CA ASP A 660 -4.48 59.72 62.64
C ASP A 660 -5.27 59.59 61.34
N LEU A 661 -4.60 59.19 60.24
CA LEU A 661 -5.21 58.91 58.93
C LEU A 661 -5.83 57.51 58.81
N GLY A 662 -5.85 56.71 59.89
CA GLY A 662 -6.43 55.37 59.89
C GLY A 662 -5.63 54.31 59.12
N LEU A 663 -4.35 54.57 58.85
CA LEU A 663 -3.47 53.63 58.14
C LEU A 663 -2.77 52.65 59.10
N SER A 664 -2.37 51.48 58.60
CA SER A 664 -1.54 50.49 59.31
C SER A 664 -0.08 50.51 58.85
N SER A 665 0.16 50.81 57.58
CA SER A 665 1.49 50.90 56.98
C SER A 665 1.43 51.61 55.63
N PHE A 666 2.54 52.21 55.20
CA PHE A 666 2.73 52.61 53.81
C PHE A 666 3.96 51.92 53.22
N GLY A 667 3.93 51.65 51.92
CA GLY A 667 5.03 51.05 51.17
C GLY A 667 5.22 51.79 49.85
N ILE A 668 6.46 51.85 49.38
CA ILE A 668 6.80 52.43 48.08
C ILE A 668 7.36 51.30 47.22
N SER A 669 6.82 51.12 46.03
CA SER A 669 7.31 50.21 45.01
C SER A 669 7.62 50.97 43.73
N ASP A 670 8.69 50.59 43.03
CA ASP A 670 8.97 51.13 41.70
C ASP A 670 7.93 50.61 40.70
N THR A 671 7.57 51.41 39.69
CA THR A 671 6.82 50.90 38.54
C THR A 671 7.70 49.86 37.82
N PRO A 672 7.21 48.63 37.60
CA PRO A 672 7.93 47.68 36.75
C PRO A 672 8.04 48.28 35.34
N LEU A 673 9.11 47.94 34.59
CA LEU A 673 9.29 48.42 33.21
C LEU A 673 8.12 48.01 32.26
N GLU A 674 7.17 47.16 32.68
CA GLU A 674 6.11 46.58 31.84
C GLU A 674 5.12 47.63 31.34
N GLU A 675 4.88 48.68 32.12
CA GLU A 675 3.95 49.77 31.76
C GLU A 675 4.55 50.77 30.77
N ASP A 676 5.85 50.67 30.46
CA ASP A 676 6.59 51.62 29.62
C ASP A 676 6.69 51.19 28.14
N ALA A 677 6.13 50.04 27.76
CA ALA A 677 6.04 49.61 26.36
C ALA A 677 4.98 50.44 25.61
N PRO A 678 5.23 50.88 24.35
CA PRO A 678 4.21 51.58 23.58
C PRO A 678 2.97 50.68 23.44
N PRO A 679 1.75 51.21 23.63
CA PRO A 679 0.54 50.44 23.41
C PRO A 679 0.44 50.12 21.91
N GLU A 680 0.84 48.91 21.51
CA GLU A 680 0.50 48.36 20.21
C GLU A 680 -0.99 48.03 20.21
N GLY A 681 -1.79 48.94 19.63
CA GLY A 681 -3.19 48.72 19.33
C GLY A 681 -4.11 48.87 20.54
N GLN A 682 -4.99 49.88 20.49
CA GLN A 682 -6.21 49.86 21.28
C GLN A 682 -6.91 48.51 21.08
N ALA A 683 -6.95 47.69 22.14
CA ALA A 683 -8.06 46.77 22.29
C ALA A 683 -9.33 47.64 22.20
N PRO A 684 -10.30 47.28 21.34
CA PRO A 684 -11.55 48.04 21.29
C PRO A 684 -12.16 48.05 22.69
N HIS A 685 -12.64 49.22 23.11
CA HIS A 685 -13.50 49.35 24.30
C HIS A 685 -14.47 48.17 24.33
N GLU A 686 -14.39 47.34 25.37
CA GLU A 686 -15.41 46.35 25.64
C GLU A 686 -16.74 47.11 25.75
N PRO A 687 -17.74 46.81 24.90
CA PRO A 687 -19.07 47.34 25.14
C PRO A 687 -19.58 46.78 26.47
N GLU A 688 -20.21 47.62 27.29
CA GLU A 688 -20.95 47.19 28.47
C GLU A 688 -21.82 45.97 28.11
N GLU A 689 -21.49 44.80 28.67
CA GLU A 689 -22.24 43.59 28.42
C GLU A 689 -23.69 43.78 28.89
N PRO A 690 -24.70 43.54 28.02
CA PRO A 690 -26.07 43.46 28.50
C PRO A 690 -26.16 42.26 29.43
N SER A 691 -26.72 42.46 30.63
CA SER A 691 -26.97 41.42 31.63
C SER A 691 -27.49 40.14 30.97
N ILE A 692 -26.61 39.14 30.79
CA ILE A 692 -26.94 37.88 30.16
C ILE A 692 -27.90 37.16 31.10
N ALA A 693 -29.16 36.99 30.66
CA ALA A 693 -30.14 36.21 31.38
C ALA A 693 -29.57 34.80 31.61
N LEU A 694 -29.37 34.43 32.89
CA LEU A 694 -28.88 33.12 33.29
C LEU A 694 -29.91 32.06 32.89
N ASN A 695 -29.73 31.43 31.73
CA ASN A 695 -30.60 30.35 31.30
C ASN A 695 -30.37 29.15 32.23
N THR A 696 -31.35 28.79 33.04
CA THR A 696 -31.28 27.61 33.92
C THR A 696 -32.05 26.42 33.34
N GLY A 697 -31.48 25.21 33.39
CA GLY A 697 -32.15 23.96 33.05
C GLY A 697 -31.94 23.49 31.59
N VAL A 698 -32.94 22.82 31.01
CA VAL A 698 -32.87 22.13 29.70
C VAL A 698 -32.45 23.04 28.53
N ARG A 699 -32.77 24.33 28.62
CA ARG A 699 -32.40 25.33 27.60
C ARG A 699 -30.89 25.58 27.57
N LEU A 700 -30.22 25.51 28.72
CA LEU A 700 -28.77 25.62 28.82
C LEU A 700 -28.08 24.37 28.25
N ASP A 701 -28.61 23.18 28.55
CA ASP A 701 -28.10 21.93 27.97
C ASP A 701 -28.22 21.91 26.44
N LEU A 702 -29.32 22.44 25.89
CA LEU A 702 -29.50 22.57 24.44
C LEU A 702 -28.49 23.58 23.84
N GLN A 703 -28.24 24.69 24.52
CA GLN A 703 -27.23 25.68 24.11
C GLN A 703 -25.81 25.09 24.15
N HIS A 704 -25.47 24.32 25.18
CA HIS A 704 -24.21 23.58 25.27
C HIS A 704 -24.06 22.57 24.12
N GLY A 705 -25.13 21.82 23.80
CA GLY A 705 -25.16 20.93 22.65
C GLY A 705 -24.93 21.67 21.32
N GLN A 706 -25.62 22.78 21.08
CA GLN A 706 -25.42 23.61 19.88
C GLN A 706 -23.99 24.16 19.79
N ALA A 707 -23.43 24.67 20.88
CA ALA A 707 -22.07 25.17 20.92
C ALA A 707 -21.03 24.08 20.59
N LEU A 708 -21.22 22.87 21.13
CA LEU A 708 -20.37 21.71 20.82
C LEU A 708 -20.45 21.30 19.34
N LEU A 709 -21.64 21.34 18.73
CA LEU A 709 -21.81 21.08 17.30
C LEU A 709 -21.11 22.13 16.44
N VAL A 710 -21.26 23.41 16.76
CA VAL A 710 -20.59 24.52 16.05
C VAL A 710 -19.07 24.39 16.16
N LYS A 711 -18.56 24.06 17.36
CA LYS A 711 -17.14 23.78 17.57
C LYS A 711 -16.67 22.64 16.67
N ARG A 712 -17.41 21.53 16.64
CA ARG A 712 -17.05 20.35 15.85
C ARG A 712 -17.12 20.63 14.34
N PHE A 713 -18.09 21.42 13.90
CA PHE A 713 -18.17 21.92 12.53
C PHE A 713 -16.94 22.74 12.15
N HIS A 714 -16.56 23.75 12.94
CA HIS A 714 -15.37 24.54 12.66
C HIS A 714 -14.09 23.70 12.64
N HIS A 715 -13.97 22.70 13.52
CA HIS A 715 -12.86 21.76 13.48
C HIS A 715 -12.84 20.97 12.17
N THR A 716 -13.97 20.37 11.77
CA THR A 716 -14.05 19.59 10.53
C THR A 716 -13.74 20.41 9.27
N VAL A 717 -14.18 21.68 9.22
CA VAL A 717 -13.91 22.56 8.07
C VAL A 717 -12.45 23.01 8.01
N ARG A 718 -11.80 23.22 9.16
CA ARG A 718 -10.40 23.66 9.22
C ARG A 718 -9.40 22.50 9.11
N SER A 719 -9.77 21.30 9.54
CA SER A 719 -8.89 20.13 9.60
C SER A 719 -8.77 19.45 8.23
N ARG A 720 -7.70 19.77 7.51
CA ARG A 720 -7.34 19.07 6.27
C ARG A 720 -7.04 17.58 6.49
N LYS A 721 -6.59 17.20 7.70
CA LYS A 721 -6.28 15.81 8.06
C LYS A 721 -7.54 14.95 8.11
N ASP A 722 -8.60 15.48 8.72
CA ASP A 722 -9.88 14.77 8.82
C ASP A 722 -10.58 14.67 7.46
N PHE A 723 -10.49 15.72 6.63
CA PHE A 723 -10.99 15.67 5.25
C PHE A 723 -10.33 14.52 4.45
N LEU A 724 -9.00 14.37 4.57
CA LEU A 724 -8.27 13.29 3.89
C LEU A 724 -8.67 11.91 4.43
N ALA A 725 -8.75 11.76 5.75
CA ALA A 725 -9.06 10.47 6.39
C ALA A 725 -10.52 10.02 6.21
N GLN A 726 -11.47 10.95 6.25
CA GLN A 726 -12.90 10.64 6.23
C GLN A 726 -13.50 10.56 4.82
N ILE A 727 -12.93 11.30 3.86
CA ILE A 727 -13.51 11.41 2.51
C ILE A 727 -12.52 10.92 1.45
N ALA A 728 -11.30 11.46 1.41
CA ALA A 728 -10.38 11.18 0.31
C ALA A 728 -9.93 9.71 0.29
N PHE A 729 -9.39 9.19 1.41
CA PHE A 729 -8.91 7.80 1.45
C PHE A 729 -10.02 6.78 1.17
N PRO A 730 -11.18 6.81 1.84
CA PRO A 730 -12.23 5.83 1.57
C PRO A 730 -12.71 5.89 0.11
N ALA A 731 -12.91 7.09 -0.44
CA ALA A 731 -13.31 7.25 -1.84
C ALA A 731 -12.25 6.70 -2.81
N THR A 732 -10.96 6.95 -2.57
CA THR A 732 -9.89 6.43 -3.43
C THR A 732 -9.78 4.91 -3.35
N PHE A 733 -9.89 4.31 -2.15
CA PHE A 733 -9.81 2.86 -2.01
C PHE A 733 -11.01 2.15 -2.64
N VAL A 734 -12.22 2.69 -2.47
CA VAL A 734 -13.42 2.17 -3.13
C VAL A 734 -13.31 2.30 -4.64
N LEU A 735 -12.83 3.45 -5.15
CA LEU A 735 -12.60 3.65 -6.58
C LEU A 735 -11.60 2.62 -7.12
N VAL A 736 -10.46 2.43 -6.44
CA VAL A 736 -9.45 1.43 -6.84
C VAL A 736 -10.06 0.03 -6.84
N ALA A 737 -10.82 -0.35 -5.81
CA ALA A 737 -11.48 -1.65 -5.73
C ALA A 737 -12.46 -1.88 -6.89
N LEU A 738 -13.27 -0.87 -7.25
CA LEU A 738 -14.20 -0.93 -8.38
C LEU A 738 -13.46 -0.95 -9.73
N THR A 739 -12.35 -0.22 -9.87
CA THR A 739 -11.55 -0.32 -11.10
C THR A 739 -10.90 -1.68 -11.25
N LEU A 740 -10.45 -2.30 -10.15
CA LEU A 740 -9.91 -3.65 -10.15
C LEU A 740 -10.98 -4.68 -10.53
N SER A 741 -12.21 -4.54 -10.05
CA SER A 741 -13.29 -5.46 -10.43
C SER A 741 -13.65 -5.36 -11.91
N VAL A 742 -13.58 -4.18 -12.52
CA VAL A 742 -13.80 -3.98 -13.97
C VAL A 742 -12.68 -4.61 -14.82
N ILE A 743 -11.45 -4.72 -14.30
CA ILE A 743 -10.33 -5.35 -15.01
C ILE A 743 -10.47 -6.89 -15.05
N VAL A 744 -11.15 -7.49 -14.07
CA VAL A 744 -11.35 -8.94 -14.03
C VAL A 744 -12.38 -9.35 -15.09
N PRO A 745 -12.03 -10.25 -16.03
CA PRO A 745 -12.97 -10.68 -17.06
C PRO A 745 -14.15 -11.44 -16.44
N PRO A 746 -15.36 -11.33 -17.01
CA PRO A 746 -16.51 -12.09 -16.53
C PRO A 746 -16.27 -13.60 -16.72
N PHE A 747 -16.53 -14.38 -15.67
CA PHE A 747 -16.47 -15.84 -15.74
C PHE A 747 -17.78 -16.38 -16.33
N GLY A 748 -17.69 -17.36 -17.23
CA GLY A 748 -18.85 -18.05 -17.80
C GLY A 748 -19.36 -17.52 -19.15
N GLU A 749 -18.74 -16.48 -19.71
CA GLU A 749 -19.01 -16.05 -21.08
C GLU A 749 -17.99 -16.66 -22.06
N PHE A 750 -18.48 -17.50 -22.98
CA PHE A 750 -17.68 -18.18 -24.00
C PHE A 750 -18.18 -17.81 -25.40
N PRO A 751 -17.64 -16.75 -26.01
CA PRO A 751 -18.11 -16.29 -27.32
C PRO A 751 -17.75 -17.31 -28.41
N ALA A 752 -18.50 -17.29 -29.50
CA ALA A 752 -18.18 -18.08 -30.70
C ALA A 752 -16.84 -17.61 -31.29
N LEU A 753 -15.92 -18.54 -31.51
CA LEU A 753 -14.58 -18.27 -32.03
C LEU A 753 -14.42 -18.87 -33.42
N THR A 754 -14.17 -18.03 -34.41
CA THR A 754 -13.80 -18.47 -35.77
C THR A 754 -12.37 -19.02 -35.76
N LEU A 755 -12.19 -20.28 -36.15
CA LEU A 755 -10.89 -20.94 -36.06
C LEU A 755 -10.05 -20.65 -37.30
N HIS A 756 -9.08 -19.76 -37.11
CA HIS A 756 -8.10 -19.42 -38.13
C HIS A 756 -6.73 -19.21 -37.50
N PRO A 757 -5.62 -19.52 -38.19
CA PRO A 757 -4.29 -19.36 -37.60
C PRO A 757 -3.96 -17.91 -37.19
N TRP A 758 -4.49 -16.90 -37.88
CA TRP A 758 -4.18 -15.49 -37.61
C TRP A 758 -4.82 -14.90 -36.35
N ILE A 759 -5.60 -15.68 -35.58
CA ILE A 759 -6.05 -15.27 -34.23
C ILE A 759 -4.88 -14.95 -33.29
N TYR A 760 -3.69 -15.51 -33.56
CA TYR A 760 -2.47 -15.29 -32.80
C TYR A 760 -1.68 -14.03 -33.19
N GLY A 761 -2.15 -13.27 -34.19
CA GLY A 761 -1.44 -12.13 -34.74
C GLY A 761 -0.48 -12.52 -35.86
N GLN A 762 0.66 -11.84 -35.94
CA GLN A 762 1.68 -12.08 -36.96
C GLN A 762 2.48 -13.35 -36.63
N GLN A 763 2.54 -14.27 -37.59
CA GLN A 763 3.24 -15.54 -37.44
C GLN A 763 3.80 -16.02 -38.77
N TYR A 764 4.79 -16.90 -38.71
CA TYR A 764 5.25 -17.69 -39.85
C TYR A 764 4.73 -19.12 -39.72
N SER A 765 4.55 -19.77 -40.86
CA SER A 765 4.27 -21.20 -40.95
C SER A 765 5.23 -21.81 -41.95
N PHE A 766 5.69 -23.02 -41.67
CA PHE A 766 6.53 -23.75 -42.63
C PHE A 766 5.67 -24.66 -43.51
N PHE A 767 6.14 -24.89 -44.72
CA PHE A 767 5.62 -25.87 -45.64
C PHE A 767 6.72 -26.88 -45.99
N SER A 768 6.44 -28.18 -45.90
CA SER A 768 7.36 -29.26 -46.31
C SER A 768 6.73 -30.12 -47.40
N MET A 769 7.52 -30.52 -48.41
CA MET A 769 7.11 -31.47 -49.44
C MET A 769 8.01 -32.70 -49.34
N ASP A 770 7.50 -33.75 -48.70
CA ASP A 770 8.26 -34.93 -48.31
C ASP A 770 8.33 -35.97 -49.45
N GLU A 771 7.32 -36.01 -50.35
CA GLU A 771 7.29 -36.82 -51.57
C GLU A 771 7.10 -35.97 -52.84
N PRO A 772 8.18 -35.44 -53.46
CA PRO A 772 8.08 -34.55 -54.62
C PRO A 772 7.62 -35.23 -55.93
N GLY A 773 7.41 -36.55 -55.94
CA GLY A 773 7.05 -37.32 -57.14
C GLY A 773 5.55 -37.47 -57.43
N SER A 774 4.67 -36.93 -56.58
CA SER A 774 3.21 -37.08 -56.71
C SER A 774 2.57 -35.83 -57.32
N GLU A 775 1.95 -35.98 -58.50
CA GLU A 775 1.26 -34.88 -59.20
C GLU A 775 0.15 -34.25 -58.35
N ARG A 776 -0.59 -35.05 -57.57
CA ARG A 776 -1.65 -34.56 -56.69
C ARG A 776 -1.12 -33.71 -55.53
N LEU A 777 0.03 -34.09 -54.96
CA LEU A 777 0.65 -33.33 -53.87
C LEU A 777 1.33 -32.06 -54.38
N ALA A 778 1.83 -32.07 -55.63
CA ALA A 778 2.36 -30.88 -56.28
C ALA A 778 1.26 -29.82 -56.52
N VAL A 779 0.06 -30.23 -56.96
CA VAL A 779 -1.09 -29.31 -57.09
C VAL A 779 -1.51 -28.75 -55.73
N LEU A 780 -1.54 -29.57 -54.68
CA LEU A 780 -1.84 -29.12 -53.32
C LEU A 780 -0.81 -28.09 -52.81
N ALA A 781 0.47 -28.31 -53.10
CA ALA A 781 1.54 -27.38 -52.75
C ALA A 781 1.41 -26.04 -53.51
N ASP A 782 1.07 -26.10 -54.81
CA ASP A 782 0.89 -24.93 -55.65
C ASP A 782 -0.25 -24.04 -55.13
N VAL A 783 -1.38 -24.65 -54.76
CA VAL A 783 -2.55 -23.95 -54.22
C VAL A 783 -2.30 -23.30 -52.86
N LEU A 784 -1.46 -23.89 -52.00
CA LEU A 784 -1.10 -23.32 -50.70
C LEU A 784 -0.17 -22.10 -50.80
N LEU A 785 0.71 -22.08 -51.81
CA LEU A 785 1.73 -21.06 -51.98
C LEU A 785 1.28 -19.92 -52.92
N ASN A 786 0.41 -20.22 -53.89
CA ASN A 786 -0.17 -19.25 -54.82
C ASN A 786 -1.58 -18.81 -54.38
N LYS A 787 -2.18 -17.85 -55.09
CA LYS A 787 -3.54 -17.37 -54.79
C LYS A 787 -4.55 -18.53 -54.91
N PRO A 788 -5.48 -18.71 -53.95
CA PRO A 788 -5.96 -17.75 -52.94
C PRO A 788 -5.04 -17.51 -51.72
N GLY A 789 -4.03 -18.36 -51.49
CA GLY A 789 -3.01 -18.21 -50.45
C GLY A 789 -3.19 -19.12 -49.23
N PHE A 790 -2.40 -18.90 -48.18
CA PHE A 790 -2.47 -19.66 -46.92
C PHE A 790 -3.71 -19.27 -46.10
N GLY A 791 -4.84 -19.88 -46.41
CA GLY A 791 -6.15 -19.50 -45.89
C GLY A 791 -6.73 -18.27 -46.60
N ASN A 792 -7.68 -17.59 -45.97
CA ASN A 792 -8.53 -16.58 -46.62
C ASN A 792 -7.99 -15.13 -46.55
N ARG A 793 -6.72 -14.90 -46.16
CA ARG A 793 -6.13 -13.56 -46.01
C ARG A 793 -4.59 -13.57 -46.11
N CYS A 794 -3.99 -12.53 -46.71
CA CYS A 794 -2.53 -12.32 -46.71
C CYS A 794 -2.06 -11.45 -45.51
N LEU A 795 -0.95 -11.83 -44.85
CA LEU A 795 -0.32 -11.09 -43.74
C LEU A 795 1.15 -10.71 -44.05
N LYS A 796 1.62 -9.58 -43.49
CA LYS A 796 3.04 -9.13 -43.48
C LYS A 796 3.60 -9.15 -42.03
N GLU A 797 4.93 -9.10 -41.93
CA GLU A 797 5.87 -9.71 -40.94
C GLU A 797 5.84 -9.32 -39.44
N GLN A 798 5.94 -10.34 -38.56
CA GLN A 798 6.69 -10.44 -37.26
C GLN A 798 6.83 -11.94 -36.87
N ARG A 799 7.77 -12.27 -35.95
CA ARG A 799 8.31 -13.64 -35.72
C ARG A 799 7.69 -14.40 -34.54
N LEU A 800 6.72 -15.30 -34.80
CA LEU A 800 6.33 -16.44 -33.95
C LEU A 800 5.82 -17.60 -34.85
N LEU A 801 5.97 -18.87 -34.46
CA LEU A 801 5.56 -20.04 -35.26
C LEU A 801 4.58 -20.92 -34.45
N TYR A 802 3.30 -20.96 -34.85
CA TYR A 802 2.26 -21.75 -34.17
C TYR A 802 1.84 -23.02 -34.93
N GLY A 803 2.23 -23.17 -36.19
CA GLY A 803 1.86 -24.32 -37.01
C GLY A 803 2.53 -24.33 -38.38
N GLY A 804 2.48 -25.47 -39.06
CA GLY A 804 3.02 -25.71 -40.39
C GLY A 804 2.30 -26.88 -41.07
N ILE A 805 2.50 -27.04 -42.38
CA ILE A 805 1.88 -28.12 -43.16
C ILE A 805 2.98 -28.91 -43.88
N SER A 806 3.01 -30.23 -43.72
CA SER A 806 3.83 -31.13 -44.54
C SER A 806 2.94 -31.89 -45.53
N THR A 807 3.42 -32.11 -46.74
CA THR A 807 2.72 -32.87 -47.78
C THR A 807 3.58 -34.05 -48.20
N GLY A 808 3.04 -35.26 -48.06
CA GLY A 808 3.78 -36.48 -48.36
C GLY A 808 3.97 -37.35 -47.11
N GLY A 809 3.84 -38.66 -47.32
CA GLY A 809 3.91 -39.67 -46.26
C GLY A 809 2.95 -40.81 -46.56
N LYS A 810 3.44 -42.05 -46.43
CA LYS A 810 2.62 -43.28 -46.48
C LYS A 810 2.51 -43.86 -45.09
N LEU A 811 1.29 -44.08 -44.60
CA LEU A 811 1.08 -44.85 -43.38
C LEU A 811 1.51 -46.30 -43.64
N LEU A 812 2.36 -46.86 -42.77
CA LEU A 812 2.95 -48.18 -42.94
C LEU A 812 1.90 -49.26 -42.60
N VAL A 813 1.44 -50.03 -43.60
CA VAL A 813 0.55 -51.18 -43.38
C VAL A 813 1.36 -52.47 -43.47
N LEU A 814 1.24 -53.33 -42.46
CA LEU A 814 1.77 -54.69 -42.48
C LEU A 814 1.11 -55.49 -43.61
N PRO A 815 1.85 -56.19 -44.47
CA PRO A 815 1.26 -56.97 -45.56
C PRO A 815 0.56 -58.21 -44.98
N ILE A 816 -0.76 -58.15 -44.82
CA ILE A 816 -1.58 -59.32 -44.42
C ILE A 816 -1.98 -60.10 -45.69
N THR A 817 -1.57 -61.36 -45.79
CA THR A 817 -1.80 -62.23 -46.94
C THR A 817 -3.26 -62.71 -47.00
N GLY A 818 -4.05 -62.10 -47.87
CA GLY A 818 -5.37 -62.61 -48.29
C GLY A 818 -5.91 -61.75 -49.42
N LYS A 819 -5.95 -62.25 -50.67
CA LYS A 819 -6.20 -61.44 -51.87
C LYS A 819 -7.51 -60.61 -51.85
N ALA A 820 -8.52 -61.00 -51.06
CA ALA A 820 -9.75 -60.23 -50.86
C ALA A 820 -9.66 -59.20 -49.72
N LEU A 821 -8.95 -59.53 -48.63
CA LEU A 821 -8.64 -58.60 -47.55
C LEU A 821 -7.66 -57.52 -48.02
N VAL A 822 -6.72 -57.89 -48.90
CA VAL A 822 -5.81 -56.99 -49.60
C VAL A 822 -6.56 -56.06 -50.54
N GLY A 823 -7.67 -56.46 -51.18
CA GLY A 823 -8.49 -55.52 -51.97
C GLY A 823 -9.16 -54.45 -51.11
N PHE A 824 -9.83 -54.88 -50.04
CA PHE A 824 -10.46 -53.99 -49.07
C PHE A 824 -9.46 -53.08 -48.32
N LEU A 825 -8.31 -53.63 -47.91
CA LEU A 825 -7.22 -52.91 -47.26
C LEU A 825 -6.36 -52.09 -48.25
N SER A 826 -6.31 -52.46 -49.54
CA SER A 826 -5.67 -51.70 -50.62
C SER A 826 -6.48 -50.46 -50.95
N ASP A 827 -7.80 -50.57 -50.99
CA ASP A 827 -8.68 -49.41 -51.16
C ASP A 827 -8.58 -48.47 -49.93
N LEU A 828 -8.44 -49.01 -48.71
CA LEU A 828 -8.03 -48.28 -47.51
C LEU A 828 -6.60 -47.71 -47.61
N GLY A 829 -5.69 -48.41 -48.29
CA GLY A 829 -4.30 -48.02 -48.52
C GLY A 829 -4.13 -46.91 -49.57
N GLN A 830 -5.06 -46.76 -50.51
CA GLN A 830 -5.09 -45.64 -51.46
C GLN A 830 -5.60 -44.33 -50.83
N ILE A 831 -6.22 -44.39 -49.65
CA ILE A 831 -6.61 -43.21 -48.83
C ILE A 831 -5.38 -42.57 -48.14
N MET A 832 -4.18 -43.16 -48.28
CA MET A 832 -2.98 -42.84 -47.48
C MET A 832 -2.00 -41.86 -48.14
N ASN A 833 -2.41 -41.06 -49.14
CA ASN A 833 -1.65 -39.83 -49.42
C ASN A 833 -2.07 -38.82 -48.36
N VAL A 834 -1.23 -38.64 -47.34
CA VAL A 834 -1.61 -37.85 -46.16
C VAL A 834 -0.92 -36.49 -46.18
N SER A 835 -1.70 -35.43 -45.98
CA SER A 835 -1.16 -34.13 -45.59
C SER A 835 -0.95 -34.14 -44.08
N GLY A 836 0.27 -33.88 -43.63
CA GLY A 836 0.60 -33.68 -42.24
C GLY A 836 0.33 -32.26 -41.80
N VAL A 837 -0.37 -32.09 -40.69
CA VAL A 837 -0.54 -30.80 -40.03
C VAL A 837 0.34 -30.78 -38.79
N TRP A 838 1.33 -29.89 -38.78
CA TRP A 838 2.17 -29.64 -37.64
C TRP A 838 1.58 -28.49 -36.82
N PHE A 839 1.32 -28.72 -35.54
CA PHE A 839 0.76 -27.70 -34.66
C PHE A 839 1.59 -27.53 -33.39
N ASN A 840 1.67 -26.29 -32.91
CA ASN A 840 2.24 -25.96 -31.61
C ASN A 840 1.11 -25.78 -30.60
N ASN A 841 1.03 -26.68 -29.63
CA ASN A 841 -0.06 -26.70 -28.64
C ASN A 841 0.00 -25.55 -27.62
N LYS A 842 0.98 -24.64 -27.72
CA LYS A 842 0.99 -23.37 -26.96
C LYS A 842 -0.14 -22.42 -27.36
N GLY A 843 -0.62 -22.50 -28.61
CA GLY A 843 -1.86 -21.86 -29.01
C GLY A 843 -3.03 -22.80 -28.74
N TRP A 844 -3.98 -22.40 -27.89
CA TRP A 844 -5.06 -23.27 -27.41
C TRP A 844 -5.91 -23.86 -28.54
N HIS A 845 -6.08 -23.10 -29.63
CA HIS A 845 -6.86 -23.50 -30.80
C HIS A 845 -6.00 -23.76 -32.06
N ALA A 846 -4.68 -23.90 -31.90
CA ALA A 846 -3.77 -24.02 -33.04
C ALA A 846 -4.09 -25.27 -33.87
N LEU A 847 -4.28 -26.41 -33.20
CA LEU A 847 -4.61 -27.70 -33.83
C LEU A 847 -5.74 -27.59 -34.87
N VAL A 848 -6.92 -27.15 -34.40
CA VAL A 848 -8.15 -27.09 -35.19
C VAL A 848 -8.13 -25.96 -36.23
N SER A 849 -7.36 -24.90 -35.96
CA SER A 849 -7.15 -23.79 -36.91
C SER A 849 -6.31 -24.20 -38.11
N PHE A 850 -5.22 -24.96 -37.89
CA PHE A 850 -4.38 -25.46 -38.97
C PHE A 850 -5.03 -26.65 -39.70
N LEU A 851 -5.88 -27.43 -39.02
CA LEU A 851 -6.72 -28.45 -39.67
C LEU A 851 -7.68 -27.81 -40.69
N ASN A 852 -8.34 -26.70 -40.33
CA ASN A 852 -9.22 -25.95 -41.24
C ASN A 852 -8.45 -25.43 -42.48
N VAL A 853 -7.20 -24.97 -42.30
CA VAL A 853 -6.36 -24.54 -43.44
C VAL A 853 -6.02 -25.71 -44.36
N ALA A 854 -5.68 -26.88 -43.80
CA ALA A 854 -5.39 -28.06 -44.59
C ALA A 854 -6.62 -28.51 -45.41
N HIS A 855 -7.81 -28.52 -44.82
CA HIS A 855 -9.02 -28.88 -45.54
C HIS A 855 -9.43 -27.86 -46.61
N ASN A 856 -9.24 -26.56 -46.36
CA ASN A 856 -9.41 -25.54 -47.40
C ASN A 856 -8.46 -25.76 -48.58
N ALA A 857 -7.19 -26.07 -48.31
CA ALA A 857 -6.22 -26.38 -49.35
C ALA A 857 -6.59 -27.63 -50.15
N ILE A 858 -7.08 -28.68 -49.47
CA ILE A 858 -7.56 -29.91 -50.13
C ILE A 858 -8.77 -29.62 -51.01
N LEU A 859 -9.71 -28.81 -50.54
CA LEU A 859 -10.87 -28.38 -51.31
C LEU A 859 -10.42 -27.68 -52.60
N TRP A 860 -9.57 -26.66 -52.46
CA TRP A 860 -9.06 -25.87 -53.57
C TRP A 860 -8.25 -26.70 -54.57
N ALA A 861 -7.39 -27.61 -54.11
CA ALA A 861 -6.62 -28.51 -54.96
C ALA A 861 -7.48 -29.51 -55.75
N SER A 862 -8.71 -29.74 -55.28
CA SER A 862 -9.63 -30.70 -55.86
C SER A 862 -10.66 -30.08 -56.79
N LEU A 863 -10.84 -28.75 -56.76
CA LEU A 863 -11.81 -28.06 -57.60
C LEU A 863 -11.45 -28.18 -59.09
N PRO A 864 -12.46 -28.28 -59.98
CA PRO A 864 -12.23 -28.21 -61.43
C PRO A 864 -11.66 -26.85 -61.83
N GLN A 865 -10.79 -26.81 -62.86
CA GLN A 865 -10.11 -25.58 -63.33
C GLN A 865 -11.05 -24.45 -63.80
N ASP A 866 -12.34 -24.71 -64.01
CA ASP A 866 -13.34 -23.74 -64.47
C ASP A 866 -13.98 -22.90 -63.35
N ARG A 867 -13.66 -23.14 -62.07
CA ARG A 867 -14.27 -22.42 -60.93
C ARG A 867 -13.29 -21.47 -60.24
N ASP A 868 -13.80 -20.32 -59.82
CA ASP A 868 -13.03 -19.35 -59.04
C ASP A 868 -12.74 -19.90 -57.64
N LEU A 869 -11.44 -20.07 -57.36
CA LEU A 869 -10.92 -20.58 -56.08
C LEU A 869 -11.23 -19.63 -54.90
N GLU A 870 -11.33 -18.32 -55.16
CA GLU A 870 -11.56 -17.30 -54.14
C GLU A 870 -13.00 -17.30 -53.59
N GLU A 871 -13.97 -17.85 -54.33
CA GLU A 871 -15.37 -17.94 -53.89
C GLU A 871 -15.64 -19.20 -53.04
N HIS A 872 -14.78 -20.21 -53.14
CA HIS A 872 -14.93 -21.47 -52.44
C HIS A 872 -14.13 -21.47 -51.14
N GLY A 873 -14.72 -21.94 -50.06
CA GLY A 873 -13.99 -22.07 -48.80
C GLY A 873 -14.86 -22.59 -47.68
N ILE A 874 -14.19 -23.01 -46.62
CA ILE A 874 -14.80 -23.57 -45.43
C ILE A 874 -14.35 -22.75 -44.23
N THR A 875 -15.30 -22.31 -43.42
CA THR A 875 -15.02 -21.64 -42.15
C THR A 875 -15.69 -22.42 -41.03
N VAL A 876 -14.88 -22.92 -40.11
CA VAL A 876 -15.34 -23.58 -38.89
C VAL A 876 -15.34 -22.59 -37.72
N ILE A 877 -16.40 -22.66 -36.92
CA ILE A 877 -16.60 -21.84 -35.72
C ILE A 877 -16.72 -22.77 -34.52
N SER A 878 -15.86 -22.59 -33.52
CA SER A 878 -15.99 -23.26 -32.23
C SER A 878 -16.91 -22.42 -31.35
N GLN A 879 -18.06 -22.96 -30.94
CA GLN A 879 -18.99 -22.29 -30.04
C GLN A 879 -19.46 -23.28 -28.98
N PRO A 880 -18.95 -23.23 -27.74
CA PRO A 880 -19.42 -24.10 -26.68
C PRO A 880 -20.93 -23.95 -26.41
N LEU A 881 -21.55 -25.01 -25.89
CA LEU A 881 -22.93 -24.97 -25.43
C LEU A 881 -23.10 -24.08 -24.20
N ASN A 882 -24.36 -23.70 -23.93
CA ASN A 882 -24.72 -23.04 -22.69
C ASN A 882 -24.43 -23.96 -21.49
N LEU A 883 -24.02 -23.34 -20.38
CA LEU A 883 -23.59 -24.03 -19.17
C LEU A 883 -24.74 -24.80 -18.49
N THR A 884 -24.40 -25.94 -17.88
CA THR A 884 -25.30 -26.70 -17.01
C THR A 884 -25.46 -26.00 -15.65
N LYS A 885 -26.43 -26.45 -14.83
CA LYS A 885 -26.66 -25.90 -13.49
C LYS A 885 -25.46 -26.05 -12.56
N GLU A 886 -24.74 -27.17 -12.66
CA GLU A 886 -23.57 -27.45 -11.83
C GLU A 886 -22.41 -26.52 -12.21
N GLN A 887 -22.09 -26.43 -13.50
CA GLN A 887 -21.05 -25.52 -14.03
C GLN A 887 -21.36 -24.05 -13.70
N LEU A 888 -22.63 -23.62 -13.80
CA LEU A 888 -23.04 -22.27 -13.44
C LEU A 888 -22.84 -22.00 -11.93
N SER A 889 -23.06 -23.01 -11.08
CA SER A 889 -22.82 -22.88 -9.63
C SER A 889 -21.34 -22.71 -9.31
N GLU A 890 -20.44 -23.43 -9.98
CA GLU A 890 -18.99 -23.29 -9.82
C GLU A 890 -18.50 -21.91 -10.27
N ILE A 891 -18.98 -21.44 -11.42
CA ILE A 891 -18.68 -20.09 -11.93
C ILE A 891 -19.20 -19.04 -10.96
N THR A 892 -20.39 -19.23 -10.39
CA THR A 892 -20.94 -18.34 -9.38
C THR A 892 -20.02 -18.27 -8.16
N VAL A 893 -19.51 -19.41 -7.66
CA VAL A 893 -18.52 -19.42 -6.57
C VAL A 893 -17.28 -18.61 -6.93
N LEU A 894 -16.76 -18.76 -8.16
CA LEU A 894 -15.58 -18.01 -8.60
C LEU A 894 -15.85 -16.50 -8.69
N THR A 895 -16.99 -16.08 -9.23
CA THR A 895 -17.39 -14.65 -9.26
C THR A 895 -17.55 -14.09 -7.85
N THR A 896 -18.18 -14.82 -6.93
CA THR A 896 -18.34 -14.38 -5.53
C THR A 896 -17.00 -14.24 -4.80
N SER A 897 -15.97 -15.01 -5.20
CA SER A 897 -14.62 -14.87 -4.63
C SER A 897 -13.97 -13.53 -4.99
N VAL A 898 -14.21 -13.02 -6.21
CA VAL A 898 -13.73 -11.70 -6.65
C VAL A 898 -14.50 -10.60 -5.92
N ASP A 899 -15.82 -10.74 -5.78
CA ASP A 899 -16.64 -9.81 -4.99
C ASP A 899 -16.21 -9.75 -3.52
N ALA A 900 -15.78 -10.87 -2.95
CA ALA A 900 -15.24 -10.91 -1.59
C ALA A 900 -13.96 -10.07 -1.45
N VAL A 901 -13.07 -10.06 -2.46
CA VAL A 901 -11.88 -9.20 -2.47
C VAL A 901 -12.28 -7.72 -2.50
N VAL A 902 -13.26 -7.35 -3.34
CA VAL A 902 -13.80 -5.98 -3.38
C VAL A 902 -14.39 -5.60 -2.02
N ALA A 903 -15.15 -6.49 -1.39
CA ALA A 903 -15.73 -6.27 -0.07
C ALA A 903 -14.66 -6.03 1.01
N ILE A 904 -13.56 -6.79 1.00
CA ILE A 904 -12.43 -6.58 1.92
C ILE A 904 -11.81 -5.19 1.73
N CYS A 905 -11.60 -4.75 0.48
CA CYS A 905 -11.09 -3.40 0.19
C CYS A 905 -12.04 -2.30 0.68
N VAL A 906 -13.36 -2.48 0.53
CA VAL A 906 -14.37 -1.54 1.02
C VAL A 906 -14.41 -1.52 2.56
N ILE A 907 -14.31 -2.67 3.22
CA ILE A 907 -14.25 -2.75 4.69
C ILE A 907 -13.01 -2.02 5.21
N PHE A 908 -11.86 -2.24 4.58
CA PHE A 908 -10.63 -1.52 4.91
C PHE A 908 -10.78 -0.01 4.73
N ALA A 909 -11.36 0.42 3.60
CA ALA A 909 -11.66 1.83 3.33
C ALA A 909 -12.56 2.47 4.40
N MET A 910 -13.61 1.77 4.82
CA MET A 910 -14.56 2.27 5.85
C MET A 910 -13.96 2.29 7.26
N SER A 911 -12.91 1.50 7.53
CA SER A 911 -12.23 1.48 8.83
C SER A 911 -11.50 2.80 9.18
N PHE A 912 -11.17 3.62 8.18
CA PHE A 912 -10.51 4.92 8.39
C PHE A 912 -11.44 5.97 9.02
N ILE A 913 -12.76 5.85 8.79
CA ILE A 913 -13.74 6.84 9.27
C ILE A 913 -13.81 6.82 10.81
N PRO A 914 -14.04 5.67 11.49
CA PRO A 914 -13.98 5.60 12.95
C PRO A 914 -12.62 6.01 13.53
N ALA A 915 -11.51 5.68 12.85
CA ALA A 915 -10.18 6.04 13.30
C ALA A 915 -9.97 7.56 13.39
N SER A 916 -10.54 8.33 12.44
CA SER A 916 -10.51 9.81 12.50
C SER A 916 -11.29 10.37 13.70
N PHE A 917 -12.45 9.80 14.04
CA PHE A 917 -13.22 10.23 15.22
C PHE A 917 -12.43 10.00 16.52
N VAL A 918 -11.72 8.87 16.64
CA VAL A 918 -10.89 8.57 17.80
C VAL A 918 -9.75 9.58 17.95
N LEU A 919 -9.12 10.01 16.85
CA LEU A 919 -8.05 11.01 16.88
C LEU A 919 -8.53 12.36 17.44
N TYR A 920 -9.74 12.80 17.09
CA TYR A 920 -10.34 14.01 17.66
C TYR A 920 -10.46 13.91 19.19
N PHE A 921 -10.96 12.79 19.71
CA PHE A 921 -11.08 12.59 21.16
C PHE A 921 -9.73 12.52 21.87
N ILE A 922 -8.71 11.94 21.22
CA ILE A 922 -7.34 11.93 21.75
C ILE A 922 -6.81 13.36 21.84
N GLN A 923 -7.01 14.19 20.81
CA GLN A 923 -6.60 15.59 20.81
C GLN A 923 -7.28 16.40 21.91
N GLU A 924 -8.59 16.24 22.13
CA GLU A 924 -9.29 16.91 23.23
C GLU A 924 -8.82 16.45 24.63
N ARG A 925 -8.35 15.20 24.75
CA ARG A 925 -7.78 14.67 25.99
C ARG A 925 -6.38 15.23 26.24
N VAL A 926 -5.54 15.29 25.22
CA VAL A 926 -4.15 15.78 25.31
C VAL A 926 -4.14 17.28 25.60
N THR A 927 -4.98 18.06 24.92
CA THR A 927 -5.12 19.51 25.13
C THR A 927 -5.89 19.88 26.40
N LYS A 928 -6.40 18.89 27.16
CA LYS A 928 -7.27 19.08 28.34
C LYS A 928 -8.56 19.86 28.06
N ALA A 929 -8.91 20.12 26.79
CA ALA A 929 -10.12 20.83 26.41
C ALA A 929 -11.40 20.12 26.87
N LYS A 930 -11.41 18.78 26.89
CA LYS A 930 -12.52 18.00 27.45
C LYS A 930 -12.72 18.26 28.95
N HIS A 931 -11.62 18.37 29.70
CA HIS A 931 -11.67 18.66 31.14
C HIS A 931 -12.21 20.07 31.39
N LEU A 932 -11.74 21.06 30.61
CA LEU A 932 -12.21 22.44 30.68
C LEU A 932 -13.72 22.55 30.41
N GLN A 933 -14.24 21.82 29.42
CA GLN A 933 -15.69 21.79 29.12
C GLN A 933 -16.52 21.21 30.28
N PHE A 934 -16.02 20.18 30.96
CA PHE A 934 -16.69 19.64 32.14
C PHE A 934 -16.64 20.59 33.34
N ILE A 935 -15.53 21.32 33.52
CA ILE A 935 -15.44 22.40 34.53
C ILE A 935 -16.44 23.52 34.22
N SER A 936 -16.69 23.79 32.93
CA SER A 936 -17.65 24.81 32.47
C SER A 936 -19.13 24.39 32.63
N GLY A 937 -19.41 23.24 33.24
CA GLY A 937 -20.78 22.78 33.55
C GLY A 937 -21.45 21.96 32.45
N VAL A 938 -20.73 21.55 31.40
CA VAL A 938 -21.27 20.62 30.40
C VAL A 938 -21.40 19.22 31.00
N SER A 939 -22.61 18.66 30.97
CA SER A 939 -22.82 17.30 31.46
C SER A 939 -22.13 16.26 30.55
N PRO A 940 -21.57 15.17 31.10
CA PRO A 940 -20.95 14.12 30.31
C PRO A 940 -21.90 13.49 29.28
N THR A 941 -23.18 13.38 29.61
CA THR A 941 -24.22 12.84 28.72
C THR A 941 -24.46 13.74 27.52
N THR A 942 -24.63 15.05 27.73
CA THR A 942 -24.78 16.02 26.62
C THR A 942 -23.54 16.03 25.74
N TYR A 943 -22.33 15.98 26.32
CA TYR A 943 -21.08 15.91 25.56
C TYR A 943 -21.02 14.68 24.65
N TRP A 944 -21.25 13.48 25.18
CA TRP A 944 -21.15 12.25 24.38
C TRP A 944 -22.28 12.12 23.35
N LEU A 945 -23.52 12.47 23.70
CA LEU A 945 -24.65 12.43 22.77
C LEU A 945 -24.45 13.38 21.59
N THR A 946 -24.03 14.61 21.86
CA THR A 946 -23.79 15.62 20.81
C THR A 946 -22.66 15.19 19.88
N ASN A 947 -21.59 14.65 20.46
CA ASN A 947 -20.44 14.16 19.72
C ASN A 947 -20.75 12.93 18.87
N PHE A 948 -21.51 11.97 19.42
CA PHE A 948 -21.95 10.79 18.70
C PHE A 948 -22.93 11.14 17.58
N PHE A 949 -23.84 12.09 17.82
CA PHE A 949 -24.75 12.59 16.79
C PHE A 949 -23.99 13.20 15.61
N TRP A 950 -22.97 14.01 15.88
CA TRP A 950 -22.11 14.57 14.83
C TRP A 950 -21.39 13.48 14.02
N ASP A 951 -20.88 12.45 14.70
CA ASP A 951 -20.18 11.34 14.04
C ASP A 951 -21.12 10.54 13.13
N ILE A 952 -22.38 10.32 13.54
CA ILE A 952 -23.42 9.72 12.67
C ILE A 952 -23.67 10.60 11.45
N VAL A 953 -23.83 11.91 11.62
CA VAL A 953 -24.08 12.85 10.51
C VAL A 953 -22.94 12.79 9.48
N LEU A 954 -21.69 12.72 9.95
CA LEU A 954 -20.53 12.60 9.06
C LEU A 954 -20.50 11.26 8.32
N VAL A 955 -20.79 10.14 8.98
CA VAL A 955 -20.84 8.80 8.35
C VAL A 955 -21.98 8.71 7.32
N LEU A 956 -23.15 9.28 7.61
CA LEU A 956 -24.26 9.34 6.68
C LEU A 956 -23.96 10.27 5.49
N GLY A 957 -23.23 11.36 5.74
CA GLY A 957 -22.76 12.27 4.70
C GLY A 957 -21.74 11.65 3.76
N SER A 958 -20.86 10.78 4.25
CA SER A 958 -19.84 10.10 3.43
C SER A 958 -20.40 8.94 2.61
N THR A 959 -21.47 8.28 3.06
CA THR A 959 -22.12 7.14 2.38
C THR A 959 -23.04 7.54 1.22
N GLY A 960 -22.99 8.80 0.76
CA GLY A 960 -23.50 9.17 -0.56
C GLY A 960 -25.02 9.22 -0.71
N ASN A 961 -25.81 9.21 0.37
CA ASN A 961 -27.23 9.56 0.28
C ASN A 961 -27.41 11.08 0.21
N ARG A 962 -27.11 11.64 -0.97
CA ARG A 962 -27.37 13.04 -1.38
C ARG A 962 -28.88 13.33 -1.55
N LYS A 963 -29.74 12.83 -0.66
CA LYS A 963 -31.13 13.27 -0.55
C LYS A 963 -31.31 14.03 0.76
N LYS A 964 -31.18 15.35 0.65
CA LYS A 964 -31.63 16.40 1.59
C LYS A 964 -31.06 16.32 3.02
N PHE A 965 -29.96 17.01 3.26
CA PHE A 965 -29.70 17.65 4.55
C PHE A 965 -29.19 19.07 4.30
N GLU A 966 -30.13 19.97 3.98
CA GLU A 966 -29.90 21.41 4.08
C GLU A 966 -29.98 21.80 5.56
N PHE A 967 -28.83 21.87 6.24
CA PHE A 967 -28.67 22.65 7.48
C PHE A 967 -28.14 24.03 7.10
N GLN A 968 -28.99 24.83 6.45
CA GLN A 968 -28.69 26.22 6.13
C GLN A 968 -29.88 27.10 6.54
N SER A 969 -30.13 27.15 7.85
CA SER A 969 -31.06 28.11 8.48
C SER A 969 -30.87 28.07 9.99
N LEU A 970 -29.82 28.72 10.49
CA LEU A 970 -29.72 29.28 11.84
C LEU A 970 -28.55 30.26 11.86
N TYR A 971 -28.75 31.37 11.14
CA TYR A 971 -28.18 32.67 11.41
C TYR A 971 -29.34 33.63 11.62
#